data_AF-A0A420XW49-F1
#
_entry.id   AF-A0A420XW49-F1
#
_cell.length_a   1.000
_cell.length_b   1.000
_cell.length_c   1.000
_cell.angle_alpha   90.00
_cell.angle_beta   90.00
_cell.angle_gamma   90.00
#
_symmetry.space_group_name_H-M   'P 1'
#
loop_
_entity.id
_entity.type
_entity.pdbx_description
1 polymer ?
#
loop_
_entity_poly.entity_id
_entity_poly.type
_entity_poly.pdbx_seq_one_letter_code
_entity_poly.pdbx_strand_id
1 'polypeptide(L)'
;MVQFPGLAPLLKSPRVCYHLSLFNFHHPGVSSQLPSALERRVTTTSLRHNDGYSRVESGGRIWCRDRPWYSLCSRCVCLDHYLRRRWAAANTLCSGMILVTFILKRYNQELQTSEHFNTAGRTVKSGLVGSAVVSSWTWAATLLQSTGVCYRYGVSGPFWYASGATVQILLFATLAIELKKRAPNAHTFLEVVRARYGTVAHIVFIIFGLVTNILVSLMLIIGGSATVNALTGMPTVAAIYLLPVGVVAYTMVGGLKATILTDWCHTFILLILIILFSLTAYATSETLGSPGAVYDLLVKAADLHPVEGNKDGSYLTMRSKEGAIFFVINIVGNFGTVFLDNGYYNKAIAASPVHALPGYILGGLSWFAIPWLTATTMGLAALALESSPAFPTYPDRMSDADVSAGLVLPLAAVALLGKGGAAATLLIVFMAVTSATSSELIAVSSICTYDLYRTYFKPDASGKRLIYMSHCIVVGYALFIASFSVGLLYAGVSMGFIYLMMGVCVSSAVLPATLTLTWSGQNKWAASVSPILGLIVALIAWLVTAKKECGTLNVACTGSNTPMLVGNVLALLSPLVFVPVLTLVFGLDKYDWKSMMNIRRGDDHDVANEAHVDFESLPEGHVESAAEFEEEQAKLRRAGKISRTTTVILTLAFLVLWPMPMYGSGYIFSKRFFTGWVTVGIIWIFCSFGAVGLFPVYEGRKTLLRTFKYIYMDVTGKWSPNTAMLHTHEVTEGQDGKATPGCVTPAEKGGAKEDISG
;
A
#
# COMPACT_ATOMS: atom_id res chain seq x y z
N MET A 1 47.19 -26.58 14.61
CA MET A 1 47.96 -27.06 13.44
C MET A 1 47.02 -27.83 12.52
N VAL A 2 46.54 -27.18 11.45
CA VAL A 2 46.30 -27.70 10.08
C VAL A 2 46.04 -26.44 9.25
N GLN A 3 46.91 -26.16 8.28
CA GLN A 3 46.86 -25.00 7.38
C GLN A 3 45.97 -25.29 6.17
N PHE A 4 45.21 -24.29 5.70
CA PHE A 4 44.78 -24.17 4.32
C PHE A 4 45.14 -22.75 3.82
N PRO A 5 45.98 -22.58 2.78
CA PRO A 5 46.40 -21.29 2.27
C PRO A 5 45.55 -20.89 1.04
N GLY A 6 45.31 -19.58 0.87
CA GLY A 6 44.88 -19.02 -0.42
C GLY A 6 43.84 -17.93 -0.35
N LEU A 7 44.15 -16.77 0.27
CA LEU A 7 43.39 -15.53 0.09
C LEU A 7 44.23 -14.30 0.48
N ALA A 8 45.07 -13.84 -0.44
CA ALA A 8 45.53 -12.45 -0.63
C ALA A 8 46.48 -12.44 -1.85
N PRO A 9 46.31 -11.54 -2.82
CA PRO A 9 46.61 -10.13 -2.57
C PRO A 9 45.62 -9.16 -3.26
N LEU A 10 44.74 -8.52 -2.48
CA LEU A 10 44.00 -7.34 -2.92
C LEU A 10 43.91 -6.32 -1.76
N LEU A 11 45.07 -5.91 -1.26
CA LEU A 11 45.21 -4.70 -0.44
C LEU A 11 45.93 -3.64 -1.27
N LYS A 12 45.15 -2.85 -2.02
CA LYS A 12 45.47 -1.50 -2.47
C LYS A 12 44.23 -0.87 -3.13
N SER A 13 43.38 -0.20 -2.35
CA SER A 13 42.49 0.88 -2.83
C SER A 13 41.91 1.64 -1.63
N PRO A 14 41.79 2.99 -1.67
CA PRO A 14 41.69 3.82 -0.48
C PRO A 14 40.25 4.02 0.03
N ARG A 15 40.18 4.29 1.34
CA ARG A 15 39.01 4.64 2.15
C ARG A 15 38.09 5.66 1.46
N VAL A 16 36.79 5.34 1.37
CA VAL A 16 35.74 6.29 0.97
C VAL A 16 35.15 6.92 2.24
N CYS A 17 35.47 8.21 2.46
CA CYS A 17 34.72 9.09 3.33
C CYS A 17 33.49 9.60 2.58
N TYR A 18 32.29 9.36 3.11
CA TYR A 18 31.08 10.06 2.70
C TYR A 18 31.00 11.39 3.46
N HIS A 19 31.01 12.52 2.74
CA HIS A 19 30.54 13.79 3.28
C HIS A 19 29.22 14.16 2.57
N LEU A 20 28.16 14.26 3.35
CA LEU A 20 26.90 14.91 2.98
C LEU A 20 27.15 16.42 2.86
N SER A 21 26.79 17.01 1.73
CA SER A 21 26.54 18.44 1.63
C SER A 21 25.49 18.68 0.53
N LEU A 22 24.23 18.54 0.92
CA LEU A 22 23.06 19.10 0.22
C LEU A 22 22.45 20.08 1.22
N PHE A 23 22.54 21.37 0.92
CA PHE A 23 21.68 22.48 1.37
C PHE A 23 22.51 23.77 1.20
N ASN A 24 22.25 24.53 0.14
CA ASN A 24 22.66 25.93 0.08
C ASN A 24 21.39 26.78 -0.01
N PHE A 25 21.03 27.36 1.13
CA PHE A 25 20.03 28.42 1.23
C PHE A 25 20.64 29.72 0.70
N HIS A 26 19.92 30.43 -0.16
CA HIS A 26 20.26 31.80 -0.55
C HIS A 26 19.37 32.77 0.23
N HIS A 27 19.98 33.62 1.06
CA HIS A 27 19.37 34.83 1.62
C HIS A 27 19.83 36.05 0.78
N PRO A 28 19.03 37.13 0.69
CA PRO A 28 19.22 38.20 -0.28
C PRO A 28 20.01 39.39 0.28
N GLY A 29 20.73 40.07 -0.61
CA GLY A 29 21.18 41.46 -0.44
C GLY A 29 22.69 41.64 -0.26
N VAL A 30 23.36 42.14 -1.31
CA VAL A 30 24.16 43.39 -1.34
C VAL A 30 24.64 43.61 -2.78
N SER A 31 24.64 44.88 -3.16
CA SER A 31 24.64 45.49 -4.49
C SER A 31 26.00 45.62 -5.19
N SER A 32 25.90 45.77 -6.52
CA SER A 32 26.66 46.67 -7.42
C SER A 32 28.17 46.48 -7.60
N GLN A 33 28.60 46.13 -8.82
CA GLN A 33 29.26 47.03 -9.79
C GLN A 33 29.52 46.34 -11.16
N LEU A 34 29.38 47.15 -12.22
CA LEU A 34 29.41 47.00 -13.69
C LEU A 34 30.66 46.31 -14.36
N PRO A 35 30.77 46.19 -15.72
CA PRO A 35 29.84 46.55 -16.82
C PRO A 35 29.62 45.49 -17.93
N SER A 36 28.62 45.82 -18.74
CA SER A 36 28.12 45.25 -20.00
C SER A 36 29.00 45.45 -21.26
N ALA A 37 29.02 44.45 -22.15
CA ALA A 37 29.03 44.57 -23.61
C ALA A 37 28.39 43.28 -24.19
N LEU A 38 27.11 43.30 -24.64
CA LEU A 38 26.66 43.46 -26.04
C LEU A 38 27.52 42.71 -27.07
N GLU A 39 27.02 41.95 -28.06
CA GLU A 39 25.71 41.38 -28.42
C GLU A 39 25.90 40.79 -29.83
N ARG A 40 25.15 39.72 -30.18
CA ARG A 40 24.70 39.36 -31.56
C ARG A 40 25.79 38.95 -32.57
N ARG A 41 25.64 38.04 -33.53
CA ARG A 41 24.59 37.31 -34.29
C ARG A 41 25.29 36.00 -34.75
N VAL A 42 24.63 34.91 -35.13
CA VAL A 42 24.09 34.70 -36.49
C VAL A 42 23.21 33.45 -36.47
N THR A 43 22.04 33.63 -37.07
CA THR A 43 20.98 32.69 -37.42
C THR A 43 21.37 31.68 -38.50
N THR A 44 20.75 30.51 -38.40
CA THR A 44 20.69 29.40 -39.37
C THR A 44 20.16 29.78 -40.75
N THR A 45 20.83 29.34 -41.83
CA THR A 45 20.15 28.80 -43.03
C THR A 45 21.06 27.92 -43.90
N SER A 46 20.56 26.73 -44.23
CA SER A 46 20.60 26.04 -45.54
C SER A 46 21.95 25.85 -46.26
N LEU A 47 22.33 24.58 -46.52
CA LEU A 47 22.55 24.06 -47.87
C LEU A 47 22.68 22.52 -47.89
N ARG A 48 22.14 21.93 -48.95
CA ARG A 48 22.10 20.49 -49.29
C ARG A 48 23.43 19.98 -49.83
N HIS A 49 23.50 18.65 -49.84
CA HIS A 49 24.13 17.74 -50.82
C HIS A 49 25.53 17.17 -50.56
N ASN A 50 25.48 15.84 -50.37
CA ASN A 50 26.14 14.77 -51.13
C ASN A 50 27.60 14.36 -50.88
N ASP A 51 27.73 13.04 -50.90
CA ASP A 51 28.84 12.18 -51.36
C ASP A 51 30.04 11.92 -50.42
N GLY A 52 30.08 10.67 -49.94
CA GLY A 52 30.97 9.67 -50.55
C GLY A 52 32.42 9.56 -50.06
N TYR A 53 32.74 8.35 -49.60
CA TYR A 53 34.04 7.66 -49.69
C TYR A 53 35.22 8.03 -48.74
N SER A 54 35.40 7.15 -47.74
CA SER A 54 36.62 6.41 -47.31
C SER A 54 38.05 6.92 -47.57
N ARG A 55 38.85 7.01 -46.49
CA ARG A 55 40.27 6.55 -46.30
C ARG A 55 40.68 6.87 -44.84
N VAL A 56 41.00 5.93 -43.93
CA VAL A 56 42.30 5.22 -43.71
C VAL A 56 43.46 6.21 -43.93
N GLU A 57 44.27 6.68 -42.96
CA GLU A 57 45.18 5.93 -42.09
C GLU A 57 45.93 6.89 -41.11
N SER A 58 46.45 6.33 -40.00
CA SER A 58 47.67 6.73 -39.26
C SER A 58 47.68 7.97 -38.32
N GLY A 59 47.84 7.67 -37.02
CA GLY A 59 49.02 8.10 -36.26
C GLY A 59 49.03 9.49 -35.63
N GLY A 60 48.67 9.59 -34.35
CA GLY A 60 48.97 10.79 -33.55
C GLY A 60 48.48 10.72 -32.11
N ARG A 61 49.17 9.96 -31.26
CA ARG A 61 48.96 9.98 -29.79
C ARG A 61 49.32 11.35 -29.23
N ILE A 62 48.33 12.08 -28.71
CA ILE A 62 48.56 13.10 -27.68
C ILE A 62 48.00 12.54 -26.37
N TRP A 63 48.93 12.33 -25.44
CA TRP A 63 48.71 11.96 -24.06
C TRP A 63 47.80 12.98 -23.36
N CYS A 64 46.60 12.57 -22.95
CA CYS A 64 45.88 13.23 -21.85
C CYS A 64 45.85 12.29 -20.65
N ARG A 65 46.67 12.68 -19.69
CA ARG A 65 47.02 12.07 -18.42
C ARG A 65 45.81 11.83 -17.52
N ASP A 66 45.81 10.66 -16.90
CA ASP A 66 44.87 10.18 -15.90
C ASP A 66 44.49 11.24 -14.84
N ARG A 67 43.18 11.53 -14.75
CA ARG A 67 42.55 12.02 -13.51
C ARG A 67 41.26 11.21 -13.25
N PRO A 68 41.17 10.44 -12.15
CA PRO A 68 39.99 9.62 -11.85
C PRO A 68 38.73 10.42 -11.48
N TRP A 69 38.84 11.75 -11.31
CA TRP A 69 37.72 12.61 -10.95
C TRP A 69 36.79 12.96 -12.12
N TYR A 70 37.31 13.05 -13.35
CA TYR A 70 36.49 13.39 -14.51
C TYR A 70 35.65 12.21 -15.01
N SER A 71 36.13 10.96 -14.88
CA SER A 71 35.34 9.78 -15.25
C SER A 71 34.21 9.50 -14.25
N LEU A 72 34.41 9.79 -12.95
CA LEU A 72 33.34 9.76 -11.95
C LEU A 72 32.32 10.87 -12.20
N CYS A 73 32.76 12.10 -12.49
CA CYS A 73 31.85 13.22 -12.72
C CYS A 73 31.05 13.05 -14.01
N SER A 74 31.66 12.59 -15.11
CA SER A 74 30.92 12.29 -16.34
C SER A 74 29.99 11.07 -16.20
N ARG A 75 30.36 10.03 -15.43
CA ARG A 75 29.44 8.92 -15.13
C ARG A 75 28.30 9.37 -14.21
N CYS A 76 28.55 10.22 -13.22
CA CYS A 76 27.52 10.80 -12.36
C CYS A 76 26.61 11.74 -13.14
N VAL A 77 27.13 12.62 -14.01
CA VAL A 77 26.33 13.56 -14.83
C VAL A 77 25.55 12.83 -15.93
N CYS A 78 26.11 11.81 -16.57
CA CYS A 78 25.35 10.95 -17.50
C CYS A 78 24.32 10.10 -16.77
N LEU A 79 24.65 9.53 -15.61
CA LEU A 79 23.68 8.81 -14.77
C LEU A 79 22.57 9.76 -14.30
N ASP A 80 22.89 11.00 -13.97
CA ASP A 80 21.97 12.03 -13.53
C ASP A 80 21.04 12.51 -14.66
N HIS A 81 21.55 12.75 -15.87
CA HIS A 81 20.70 13.00 -17.04
C HIS A 81 19.85 11.78 -17.46
N TYR A 82 20.39 10.58 -17.34
CA TYR A 82 19.71 9.31 -17.67
C TYR A 82 18.60 8.98 -16.66
N LEU A 83 18.87 9.20 -15.36
CA LEU A 83 17.91 9.06 -14.27
C LEU A 83 16.83 10.15 -14.38
N ARG A 84 17.20 11.43 -14.58
CA ARG A 84 16.23 12.55 -14.65
C ARG A 84 15.18 12.39 -15.74
N ARG A 85 15.55 12.00 -16.96
CA ARG A 85 14.57 11.86 -18.07
C ARG A 85 13.60 10.69 -17.85
N ARG A 86 14.03 9.61 -17.19
CA ARG A 86 13.20 8.43 -16.92
C ARG A 86 12.40 8.53 -15.62
N TRP A 87 12.87 9.33 -14.65
CA TRP A 87 12.17 9.64 -13.40
C TRP A 87 11.22 10.84 -13.48
N ALA A 88 11.23 11.58 -14.59
CA ALA A 88 10.37 12.76 -14.76
C ALA A 88 8.89 12.42 -14.54
N ALA A 89 8.40 11.27 -15.03
CA ALA A 89 7.00 10.86 -14.84
C ALA A 89 6.64 10.62 -13.36
N ALA A 90 7.53 9.95 -12.62
CA ALA A 90 7.38 9.72 -11.18
C ALA A 90 7.35 11.05 -10.40
N ASN A 91 8.28 11.95 -10.71
CA ASN A 91 8.36 13.26 -10.06
C ASN A 91 7.16 14.16 -10.37
N THR A 92 6.63 14.12 -11.59
CA THR A 92 5.42 14.86 -11.97
C THR A 92 4.21 14.39 -11.18
N LEU A 93 4.07 13.07 -10.97
CA LEU A 93 2.97 12.50 -10.18
C LEU A 93 3.08 12.90 -8.70
N CYS A 94 4.26 12.73 -8.08
CA CYS A 94 4.48 13.18 -6.71
C CYS A 94 4.24 14.69 -6.54
N SER A 95 4.64 15.50 -7.51
CA SER A 95 4.38 16.94 -7.51
C SER A 95 2.88 17.25 -7.59
N GLY A 96 2.13 16.50 -8.41
CA GLY A 96 0.67 16.57 -8.48
C GLY A 96 0.01 16.24 -7.14
N MET A 97 0.50 15.22 -6.44
CA MET A 97 -0.01 14.82 -5.12
C MET A 97 0.26 15.88 -4.04
N ILE A 98 1.45 16.47 -4.06
CA ILE A 98 1.81 17.60 -3.17
C ILE A 98 0.93 18.82 -3.48
N LEU A 99 0.67 19.10 -4.76
CA LEU A 99 -0.22 20.19 -5.18
C LEU A 99 -1.65 19.98 -4.68
N VAL A 100 -2.19 18.77 -4.82
CA VAL A 100 -3.52 18.43 -4.29
C VAL A 100 -3.58 18.64 -2.78
N THR A 101 -2.53 18.24 -2.07
CA THR A 101 -2.41 18.46 -0.62
C THR A 101 -2.40 19.96 -0.27
N PHE A 102 -1.65 20.76 -1.03
CA PHE A 102 -1.60 22.21 -0.84
C PHE A 102 -2.95 22.88 -1.10
N ILE A 103 -3.66 22.45 -2.16
CA ILE A 103 -5.01 22.92 -2.49
C ILE A 103 -5.97 22.60 -1.33
N LEU A 104 -5.95 21.38 -0.81
CA LEU A 104 -6.78 21.01 0.34
C LEU A 104 -6.48 21.88 1.56
N LYS A 105 -5.20 22.08 1.89
CA LYS A 105 -4.77 22.91 3.02
C LYS A 105 -5.22 24.37 2.88
N ARG A 106 -5.09 24.95 1.67
CA ARG A 106 -5.42 26.35 1.40
C ARG A 106 -6.93 26.62 1.38
N TYR A 107 -7.71 25.75 0.71
CA TYR A 107 -9.10 26.04 0.38
C TYR A 107 -10.14 25.33 1.26
N ASN A 108 -9.76 24.31 2.04
CA ASN A 108 -10.64 23.67 3.03
C ASN A 108 -10.31 24.04 4.48
N GLN A 109 -9.37 24.98 4.72
CA GLN A 109 -9.01 25.49 6.06
C GLN A 109 -8.71 24.38 7.10
N GLU A 110 -8.08 23.30 6.68
CA GLU A 110 -7.78 22.17 7.57
C GLU A 110 -6.49 22.42 8.36
N LEU A 111 -6.63 22.67 9.66
CA LEU A 111 -5.50 22.73 10.58
C LEU A 111 -4.80 21.35 10.65
N GLN A 112 -3.50 21.33 10.37
CA GLN A 112 -2.69 20.11 10.44
C GLN A 112 -2.23 19.88 11.88
N THR A 113 -3.13 19.38 12.72
CA THR A 113 -2.78 18.94 14.07
C THR A 113 -2.23 17.51 14.08
N SER A 114 -1.69 17.06 15.22
CA SER A 114 -1.14 15.70 15.34
C SER A 114 -2.25 14.65 15.18
N GLU A 115 -3.45 14.95 15.69
CA GLU A 115 -4.65 14.14 15.52
C GLU A 115 -5.06 14.05 14.04
N HIS A 116 -5.13 15.19 13.35
CA HIS A 116 -5.53 15.22 11.94
C HIS A 116 -4.52 14.52 11.04
N PHE A 117 -3.22 14.66 11.33
CA PHE A 117 -2.15 13.99 10.58
C PHE A 117 -2.26 12.46 10.63
N ASN A 118 -2.61 11.89 11.79
CA ASN A 118 -2.62 10.43 12.00
C ASN A 118 -4.00 9.79 11.83
N THR A 119 -5.10 10.54 11.94
CA THR A 119 -6.47 10.00 11.90
C THR A 119 -7.34 10.58 10.79
N ALA A 120 -6.83 11.54 10.01
CA ALA A 120 -7.60 12.28 9.01
C ALA A 120 -8.90 12.92 9.57
N GLY A 121 -8.95 13.18 10.87
CA GLY A 121 -10.10 13.73 11.58
C GLY A 121 -11.29 12.77 11.66
N ARG A 122 -11.14 11.48 11.31
CA ARG A 122 -12.21 10.46 11.35
C ARG A 122 -13.45 10.78 10.49
N THR A 123 -13.29 11.59 9.44
CA THR A 123 -14.40 12.12 8.62
C THR A 123 -14.56 11.46 7.24
N VAL A 124 -13.79 10.40 6.93
CA VAL A 124 -13.75 9.85 5.58
C VAL A 124 -15.02 9.04 5.28
N LYS A 125 -15.67 9.35 4.14
CA LYS A 125 -16.94 8.75 3.70
C LYS A 125 -16.77 7.43 2.94
N SER A 126 -17.86 6.69 2.75
CA SER A 126 -17.87 5.29 2.31
C SER A 126 -17.12 5.07 1.00
N GLY A 127 -17.30 5.94 0.00
CA GLY A 127 -16.65 5.77 -1.30
C GLY A 127 -15.14 5.91 -1.18
N LEU A 128 -14.68 6.97 -0.52
CA LEU A 128 -13.26 7.22 -0.35
C LEU A 128 -12.61 6.20 0.60
N VAL A 129 -13.32 5.72 1.62
CA VAL A 129 -12.90 4.57 2.45
C VAL A 129 -12.73 3.32 1.59
N GLY A 130 -13.72 2.98 0.76
CA GLY A 130 -13.65 1.79 -0.10
C GLY A 130 -12.50 1.86 -1.10
N SER A 131 -12.26 3.03 -1.70
CA SER A 131 -11.12 3.27 -2.59
C SER A 131 -9.79 3.19 -1.85
N ALA A 132 -9.68 3.81 -0.66
CA ALA A 132 -8.48 3.74 0.16
C ALA A 132 -8.16 2.30 0.59
N VAL A 133 -9.18 1.53 0.99
CA VAL A 133 -9.06 0.09 1.27
C VAL A 133 -8.48 -0.61 0.05
N VAL A 134 -9.13 -0.52 -1.12
CA VAL A 134 -8.63 -1.15 -2.36
C VAL A 134 -7.18 -0.78 -2.64
N SER A 135 -6.83 0.49 -2.50
CA SER A 135 -5.48 0.99 -2.77
C SER A 135 -4.43 0.36 -1.85
N SER A 136 -4.64 0.37 -0.53
CA SER A 136 -3.68 -0.24 0.42
C SER A 136 -3.51 -1.74 0.26
N TRP A 137 -4.45 -2.43 -0.37
CA TRP A 137 -4.35 -3.87 -0.63
C TRP A 137 -3.81 -4.19 -2.02
N THR A 138 -3.81 -3.20 -2.93
CA THR A 138 -3.27 -3.38 -4.28
C THR A 138 -1.78 -3.10 -4.27
N TRP A 139 -1.04 -3.97 -3.58
CA TRP A 139 0.41 -3.97 -3.54
C TRP A 139 1.02 -4.26 -4.92
N ALA A 140 2.30 -3.92 -5.08
CA ALA A 140 3.06 -4.42 -6.21
C ALA A 140 3.04 -5.95 -6.26
N ALA A 141 3.21 -6.61 -5.10
CA ALA A 141 3.07 -8.06 -4.99
C ALA A 141 1.68 -8.55 -5.43
N THR A 142 0.60 -7.82 -5.14
CA THR A 142 -0.77 -8.19 -5.57
C THR A 142 -0.89 -8.35 -7.07
N LEU A 143 -0.22 -7.51 -7.85
CA LEU A 143 -0.24 -7.62 -9.31
C LEU A 143 0.82 -8.60 -9.82
N LEU A 144 2.04 -8.51 -9.30
CA LEU A 144 3.19 -9.26 -9.79
C LEU A 144 3.17 -10.74 -9.34
N GLN A 145 2.89 -11.01 -8.07
CA GLN A 145 2.83 -12.37 -7.52
C GLN A 145 1.63 -13.14 -8.06
N SER A 146 0.43 -12.54 -8.09
CA SER A 146 -0.77 -13.20 -8.61
C SER A 146 -0.60 -13.61 -10.08
N THR A 147 0.02 -12.74 -10.88
CA THR A 147 0.34 -13.03 -12.29
C THR A 147 1.42 -14.12 -12.40
N GLY A 148 2.44 -14.11 -11.54
CA GLY A 148 3.45 -15.17 -11.45
C GLY A 148 2.85 -16.54 -11.13
N VAL A 149 1.93 -16.59 -10.17
CA VAL A 149 1.21 -17.80 -9.78
C VAL A 149 0.27 -18.27 -10.91
N CYS A 150 -0.31 -17.34 -11.68
CA CYS A 150 -1.08 -17.69 -12.87
C CYS A 150 -0.23 -18.33 -13.96
N TYR A 151 0.95 -17.78 -14.23
CA TYR A 151 1.88 -18.37 -15.19
C TYR A 151 2.29 -19.79 -14.77
N ARG A 152 2.47 -20.05 -13.46
CA ARG A 152 2.82 -21.38 -12.96
C ARG A 152 1.67 -22.39 -12.98
N TYR A 153 0.47 -21.96 -12.56
CA TYR A 153 -0.62 -22.89 -12.22
C TYR A 153 -1.90 -22.68 -13.03
N GLY A 154 -1.88 -21.77 -14.01
CA GLY A 154 -3.02 -21.44 -14.87
C GLY A 154 -4.11 -20.66 -14.15
N VAL A 155 -5.37 -20.90 -14.55
CA VAL A 155 -6.56 -20.19 -14.04
C VAL A 155 -6.80 -20.36 -12.54
N SER A 156 -6.26 -21.43 -11.94
CA SER A 156 -6.35 -21.68 -10.50
C SER A 156 -5.62 -20.60 -9.67
N GLY A 157 -4.46 -20.14 -10.15
CA GLY A 157 -3.60 -19.20 -9.43
C GLY A 157 -4.28 -17.87 -9.10
N PRO A 158 -4.78 -17.11 -10.10
CA PRO A 158 -5.49 -15.84 -9.89
C PRO A 158 -6.66 -15.97 -8.93
N PHE A 159 -7.46 -17.04 -9.07
CA PHE A 159 -8.65 -17.22 -8.25
C PHE A 159 -8.28 -17.50 -6.79
N TRP A 160 -7.31 -18.40 -6.56
CA TRP A 160 -6.84 -18.71 -5.21
C TRP A 160 -6.18 -17.52 -4.52
N TYR A 161 -5.41 -16.72 -5.27
CA TYR A 161 -4.86 -15.47 -4.77
C TYR A 161 -5.98 -14.51 -4.34
N ALA A 162 -6.90 -14.19 -5.26
CA ALA A 162 -7.94 -13.19 -5.05
C ALA A 162 -8.93 -13.61 -3.96
N SER A 163 -9.47 -14.82 -4.03
CA SER A 163 -10.44 -15.33 -3.04
C SER A 163 -9.85 -15.39 -1.63
N GLY A 164 -8.62 -15.91 -1.49
CA GLY A 164 -7.96 -16.05 -0.20
C GLY A 164 -7.73 -14.70 0.49
N ALA A 165 -7.33 -13.68 -0.27
CA ALA A 165 -7.08 -12.34 0.26
C ALA A 165 -8.37 -11.51 0.47
N THR A 166 -9.36 -11.62 -0.42
CA THR A 166 -10.65 -10.90 -0.27
C THR A 166 -11.35 -11.24 1.04
N VAL A 167 -11.33 -12.51 1.46
CA VAL A 167 -11.94 -12.94 2.72
C VAL A 167 -11.35 -12.20 3.92
N GLN A 168 -10.07 -11.88 3.87
CA GLN A 168 -9.38 -11.25 4.99
C GLN A 168 -9.66 -9.77 5.06
N ILE A 169 -9.82 -9.10 3.91
CA ILE A 169 -10.34 -7.72 3.84
C ILE A 169 -11.70 -7.65 4.55
N LEU A 170 -12.58 -8.62 4.26
CA LEU A 170 -13.92 -8.67 4.80
C LEU A 170 -13.92 -9.01 6.30
N LEU A 171 -13.09 -9.96 6.75
CA LEU A 171 -12.91 -10.28 8.17
C LEU A 171 -12.31 -9.09 8.95
N PHE A 172 -11.36 -8.39 8.35
CA PHE A 172 -10.79 -7.19 8.95
C PHE A 172 -11.84 -6.09 9.12
N ALA A 173 -12.82 -5.97 8.22
CA ALA A 173 -13.95 -5.06 8.40
C ALA A 173 -14.70 -5.28 9.73
N THR A 174 -14.82 -6.54 10.18
CA THR A 174 -15.41 -6.85 11.48
C THR A 174 -14.53 -6.33 12.62
N LEU A 175 -13.21 -6.52 12.55
CA LEU A 175 -12.28 -6.00 13.54
C LEU A 175 -12.23 -4.48 13.58
N ALA A 176 -12.26 -3.83 12.41
CA ALA A 176 -12.35 -2.38 12.29
C ALA A 176 -13.57 -1.84 13.04
N ILE A 177 -14.74 -2.48 12.89
CA ILE A 177 -15.96 -2.06 13.61
C ILE A 177 -15.84 -2.32 15.11
N GLU A 178 -15.29 -3.46 15.53
CA GLU A 178 -15.09 -3.76 16.94
C GLU A 178 -14.10 -2.81 17.61
N LEU A 179 -13.04 -2.43 16.91
CA LEU A 179 -12.08 -1.41 17.35
C LEU A 179 -12.81 -0.10 17.62
N LYS A 180 -13.55 0.42 16.63
CA LYS A 180 -14.24 1.72 16.79
C LYS A 180 -15.30 1.70 17.89
N LYS A 181 -15.97 0.57 18.06
CA LYS A 181 -16.96 0.39 19.13
C LYS A 181 -16.32 0.42 20.53
N ARG A 182 -15.12 -0.16 20.68
CA ARG A 182 -14.47 -0.40 21.99
C ARG A 182 -13.41 0.64 22.35
N ALA A 183 -12.75 1.21 21.35
CA ALA A 183 -11.63 2.13 21.45
C ALA A 183 -11.73 3.24 20.37
N PRO A 184 -12.78 4.09 20.39
CA PRO A 184 -13.02 5.09 19.35
C PRO A 184 -11.89 6.13 19.21
N ASN A 185 -11.18 6.38 20.31
CA ASN A 185 -10.12 7.39 20.41
C ASN A 185 -8.71 6.86 20.14
N ALA A 186 -8.54 5.57 19.85
CA ALA A 186 -7.23 5.00 19.56
C ALA A 186 -6.63 5.57 18.27
N HIS A 187 -5.30 5.66 18.23
CA HIS A 187 -4.48 6.00 17.07
C HIS A 187 -3.87 4.75 16.43
N THR A 188 -3.55 3.75 17.24
CA THR A 188 -3.03 2.45 16.78
C THR A 188 -3.76 1.30 17.46
N PHE A 189 -3.69 0.09 16.87
CA PHE A 189 -4.23 -1.10 17.54
C PHE A 189 -3.38 -1.53 18.75
N LEU A 190 -2.15 -1.02 18.85
CA LEU A 190 -1.21 -1.36 19.92
C LEU A 190 -1.57 -0.65 21.22
N GLU A 191 -2.10 0.57 21.15
CA GLU A 191 -2.70 1.26 22.31
C GLU A 191 -3.84 0.45 22.94
N VAL A 192 -4.63 -0.23 22.10
CA VAL A 192 -5.71 -1.12 22.54
C VAL A 192 -5.17 -2.36 23.27
N VAL A 193 -4.10 -2.96 22.74
CA VAL A 193 -3.39 -4.07 23.40
C VAL A 193 -2.84 -3.61 24.76
N ARG A 194 -2.22 -2.42 24.82
CA ARG A 194 -1.68 -1.84 26.05
C ARG A 194 -2.76 -1.58 27.08
N ALA A 195 -3.87 -0.95 26.67
CA ALA A 195 -4.99 -0.62 27.54
C ALA A 195 -5.60 -1.87 28.18
N ARG A 196 -5.58 -3.01 27.48
CA ARG A 196 -6.12 -4.27 27.98
C ARG A 196 -5.14 -5.07 28.84
N TYR A 197 -3.91 -5.25 28.37
CA TYR A 197 -2.98 -6.25 28.94
C TYR A 197 -1.73 -5.64 29.57
N GLY A 198 -1.51 -4.34 29.40
CA GLY A 198 -0.33 -3.62 29.88
C GLY A 198 0.91 -3.79 28.99
N THR A 199 2.05 -3.40 29.56
CA THR A 199 3.32 -3.17 28.85
C THR A 199 3.90 -4.42 28.17
N VAL A 200 3.81 -5.60 28.79
CA VAL A 200 4.44 -6.81 28.24
C VAL A 200 3.80 -7.22 26.91
N ALA A 201 2.47 -7.35 26.89
CA ALA A 201 1.75 -7.64 25.65
C ALA A 201 1.98 -6.54 24.62
N HIS A 202 1.96 -5.28 25.06
CA HIS A 202 2.20 -4.14 24.17
C HIS A 202 3.53 -4.26 23.43
N ILE A 203 4.64 -4.56 24.12
CA ILE A 203 5.96 -4.74 23.48
C ILE A 203 5.96 -5.92 22.51
N VAL A 204 5.33 -7.04 22.86
CA VAL A 204 5.23 -8.21 21.97
C VAL A 204 4.53 -7.83 20.67
N PHE A 205 3.37 -7.18 20.76
CA PHE A 205 2.63 -6.78 19.56
C PHE A 205 3.29 -5.64 18.79
N ILE A 206 4.04 -4.73 19.44
CA ILE A 206 4.90 -3.76 18.74
C ILE A 206 5.91 -4.51 17.85
N ILE A 207 6.56 -5.55 18.36
CA ILE A 207 7.53 -6.34 17.58
C ILE A 207 6.84 -6.99 16.38
N PHE A 208 5.71 -7.67 16.59
CA PHE A 208 4.96 -8.30 15.49
C PHE A 208 4.45 -7.28 14.46
N GLY A 209 3.95 -6.12 14.90
CA GLY A 209 3.50 -5.05 14.02
C GLY A 209 4.64 -4.47 13.19
N LEU A 210 5.76 -4.11 13.82
CA LEU A 210 6.94 -3.60 13.11
C LEU A 210 7.54 -4.63 12.15
N VAL A 211 7.65 -5.91 12.55
CA VAL A 211 8.11 -6.98 11.65
C VAL A 211 7.17 -7.10 10.44
N THR A 212 5.85 -7.00 10.66
CA THR A 212 4.87 -7.01 9.58
C THR A 212 5.11 -5.86 8.61
N ASN A 213 5.18 -4.62 9.11
CA ASN A 213 5.40 -3.44 8.28
C ASN A 213 6.74 -3.49 7.53
N ILE A 214 7.79 -4.02 8.17
CA ILE A 214 9.11 -4.22 7.53
C ILE A 214 8.99 -5.22 6.39
N LEU A 215 8.41 -6.40 6.61
CA LEU A 215 8.28 -7.42 5.57
C LEU A 215 7.46 -6.92 4.36
N VAL A 216 6.36 -6.22 4.63
CA VAL A 216 5.51 -5.61 3.59
C VAL A 216 6.29 -4.55 2.82
N SER A 217 7.01 -3.66 3.51
CA SER A 217 7.83 -2.62 2.88
C SER A 217 8.93 -3.20 1.97
N LEU A 218 9.60 -4.27 2.42
CA LEU A 218 10.68 -4.91 1.67
C LEU A 218 10.19 -5.53 0.36
N MET A 219 9.08 -6.29 0.40
CA MET A 219 8.56 -6.93 -0.80
C MET A 219 8.09 -5.90 -1.85
N LEU A 220 7.55 -4.75 -1.41
CA LEU A 220 7.14 -3.66 -2.31
C LEU A 220 8.34 -3.05 -3.04
N ILE A 221 9.41 -2.73 -2.30
CA ILE A 221 10.61 -2.10 -2.87
C ILE A 221 11.39 -3.08 -3.76
N ILE A 222 11.54 -4.33 -3.34
CA ILE A 222 12.23 -5.36 -4.14
C ILE A 222 11.46 -5.64 -5.43
N GLY A 223 10.14 -5.82 -5.36
CA GLY A 223 9.33 -6.06 -6.56
C GLY A 223 9.26 -4.86 -7.51
N GLY A 224 9.11 -3.65 -6.95
CA GLY A 224 9.14 -2.42 -7.72
C GLY A 224 10.48 -2.21 -8.42
N SER A 225 11.58 -2.39 -7.70
CA SER A 225 12.93 -2.19 -8.25
C SER A 225 13.29 -3.22 -9.31
N ALA A 226 12.89 -4.49 -9.16
CA ALA A 226 13.06 -5.52 -10.17
C ALA A 226 12.31 -5.18 -11.46
N THR A 227 11.07 -4.70 -11.36
CA THR A 227 10.28 -4.26 -12.52
C THR A 227 10.91 -3.05 -13.22
N VAL A 228 11.35 -2.06 -12.45
CA VAL A 228 12.04 -0.88 -12.99
C VAL A 228 13.32 -1.28 -13.71
N ASN A 229 14.10 -2.22 -13.15
CA ASN A 229 15.30 -2.75 -13.79
C ASN A 229 14.96 -3.48 -15.08
N ALA A 230 13.99 -4.39 -15.09
CA ALA A 230 13.62 -5.16 -16.28
C ALA A 230 13.12 -4.28 -17.43
N LEU A 231 12.31 -3.25 -17.13
CA LEU A 231 11.68 -2.42 -18.15
C LEU A 231 12.55 -1.26 -18.63
N THR A 232 13.49 -0.78 -17.81
CA THR A 232 14.31 0.39 -18.14
C THR A 232 15.79 0.06 -18.24
N GLY A 233 16.30 -0.98 -17.57
CA GLY A 233 17.72 -1.24 -17.41
C GLY A 233 18.37 -0.39 -16.30
N MET A 234 17.59 0.34 -15.50
CA MET A 234 18.09 1.03 -14.31
C MET A 234 18.66 0.03 -13.32
N PRO A 235 19.88 0.24 -12.78
CA PRO A 235 20.41 -0.65 -11.74
C PRO A 235 19.44 -0.79 -10.57
N THR A 236 19.17 -2.04 -10.14
CA THR A 236 18.18 -2.35 -9.09
C THR A 236 18.45 -1.58 -7.81
N VAL A 237 19.73 -1.44 -7.40
CA VAL A 237 20.14 -0.65 -6.23
C VAL A 237 19.72 0.82 -6.33
N ALA A 238 19.83 1.43 -7.51
CA ALA A 238 19.39 2.81 -7.71
C ALA A 238 17.87 2.92 -7.60
N ALA A 239 17.14 1.97 -8.20
CA ALA A 239 15.68 1.93 -8.10
C ALA A 239 15.21 1.75 -6.65
N ILE A 240 15.88 0.91 -5.85
CA ILE A 240 15.59 0.70 -4.42
C ILE A 240 15.63 2.01 -3.62
N TYR A 241 16.65 2.85 -3.84
CA TYR A 241 16.77 4.12 -3.11
C TYR A 241 15.86 5.22 -3.67
N LEU A 242 15.56 5.22 -4.96
CA LEU A 242 14.77 6.29 -5.58
C LEU A 242 13.27 6.11 -5.39
N LEU A 243 12.76 4.86 -5.36
CA LEU A 243 11.32 4.56 -5.18
C LEU A 243 10.71 5.23 -3.93
N PRO A 244 11.32 5.16 -2.73
CA PRO A 244 10.74 5.78 -1.55
C PRO A 244 10.84 7.31 -1.51
N VAL A 245 11.72 7.97 -2.28
CA VAL A 245 12.00 9.41 -2.14
C VAL A 245 10.76 10.26 -2.39
N GLY A 246 10.06 10.01 -3.49
CA GLY A 246 8.83 10.72 -3.82
C GLY A 246 7.74 10.47 -2.78
N VAL A 247 7.67 9.24 -2.27
CA VAL A 247 6.71 8.81 -1.24
C VAL A 247 6.93 9.55 0.07
N VAL A 248 8.17 9.60 0.55
CA VAL A 248 8.55 10.33 1.75
C VAL A 248 8.17 11.81 1.63
N ALA A 249 8.47 12.43 0.48
CA ALA A 249 8.18 13.84 0.26
C ALA A 249 6.68 14.17 0.42
N TYR A 250 5.78 13.43 -0.23
CA TYR A 250 4.34 13.73 -0.11
C TYR A 250 3.75 13.27 1.23
N THR A 251 4.27 12.19 1.82
CA THR A 251 3.77 11.66 3.10
C THR A 251 4.05 12.64 4.23
N MET A 252 5.24 13.25 4.25
CA MET A 252 5.59 14.28 5.24
C MET A 252 4.74 15.56 5.11
N VAL A 253 4.33 15.92 3.89
CA VAL A 253 3.57 17.16 3.67
C VAL A 253 2.08 16.99 3.98
N GLY A 254 1.50 15.82 3.69
CA GLY A 254 0.05 15.64 3.66
C GLY A 254 -0.59 14.75 4.72
N GLY A 255 0.19 13.92 5.42
CA GLY A 255 -0.36 13.00 6.43
C GLY A 255 -1.37 11.99 5.87
N LEU A 256 -2.17 11.38 6.75
CA LEU A 256 -3.09 10.29 6.39
C LEU A 256 -4.19 10.71 5.42
N LYS A 257 -4.74 11.92 5.57
CA LYS A 257 -5.85 12.38 4.70
C LYS A 257 -5.41 12.61 3.26
N ALA A 258 -4.25 13.23 3.06
CA ALA A 258 -3.69 13.36 1.72
C ALA A 258 -3.38 11.99 1.12
N THR A 259 -2.84 11.08 1.94
CA THR A 259 -2.55 9.70 1.52
C THR A 259 -3.82 8.99 1.03
N ILE A 260 -4.94 9.13 1.74
CA ILE A 260 -6.25 8.59 1.34
C ILE A 260 -6.74 9.16 -0.01
N LEU A 261 -6.53 10.45 -0.27
CA LEU A 261 -6.92 11.05 -1.55
C LEU A 261 -5.99 10.58 -2.69
N THR A 262 -4.71 10.46 -2.41
CA THR A 262 -3.75 9.96 -3.38
C THR A 262 -3.97 8.49 -3.72
N ASP A 263 -4.39 7.69 -2.73
CA ASP A 263 -4.80 6.31 -2.89
C ASP A 263 -5.98 6.17 -3.86
N TRP A 264 -6.93 7.12 -3.82
CA TRP A 264 -7.99 7.16 -4.83
C TRP A 264 -7.43 7.40 -6.23
N CYS A 265 -6.53 8.38 -6.42
CA CYS A 265 -5.89 8.63 -7.72
C CYS A 265 -5.15 7.39 -8.24
N HIS A 266 -4.37 6.74 -7.37
CA HIS A 266 -3.64 5.50 -7.69
C HIS A 266 -4.62 4.41 -8.17
N THR A 267 -5.68 4.18 -7.40
CA THR A 267 -6.70 3.16 -7.70
C THR A 267 -7.43 3.47 -9.01
N PHE A 268 -7.79 4.73 -9.25
CA PHE A 268 -8.48 5.16 -10.45
C PHE A 268 -7.66 4.88 -11.72
N ILE A 269 -6.39 5.30 -11.73
CA ILE A 269 -5.47 5.07 -12.87
C ILE A 269 -5.23 3.56 -13.05
N LEU A 270 -5.01 2.84 -11.95
CA LEU A 270 -4.77 1.41 -11.97
C LEU A 270 -5.93 0.64 -12.61
N LEU A 271 -7.18 0.95 -12.27
CA LEU A 271 -8.35 0.30 -12.85
C LEU A 271 -8.48 0.54 -14.35
N ILE A 272 -8.14 1.75 -14.84
CA ILE A 272 -8.12 2.05 -16.28
C ILE A 272 -7.09 1.16 -17.01
N LEU A 273 -5.89 1.00 -16.43
CA LEU A 273 -4.84 0.18 -17.02
C LEU A 273 -5.22 -1.31 -17.06
N ILE A 274 -5.90 -1.82 -16.03
CA ILE A 274 -6.39 -3.21 -16.01
C ILE A 274 -7.46 -3.41 -17.09
N ILE A 275 -8.40 -2.47 -17.23
CA ILE A 275 -9.40 -2.50 -18.28
C ILE A 275 -8.71 -2.50 -19.65
N LEU A 276 -7.73 -1.62 -19.86
CA LEU A 276 -6.93 -1.55 -21.08
C LEU A 276 -6.27 -2.90 -21.40
N PHE A 277 -5.59 -3.51 -20.43
CA PHE A 277 -4.95 -4.82 -20.64
C PHE A 277 -5.96 -5.90 -20.98
N SER A 278 -7.09 -5.96 -20.27
CA SER A 278 -8.13 -6.97 -20.49
C SER A 278 -8.77 -6.85 -21.88
N LEU A 279 -9.16 -5.63 -22.30
CA LEU A 279 -9.75 -5.40 -23.62
C LEU A 279 -8.72 -5.63 -24.73
N THR A 280 -7.45 -5.30 -24.50
CA THR A 280 -6.40 -5.57 -25.48
C THR A 280 -6.22 -7.08 -25.68
N ALA A 281 -6.06 -7.83 -24.60
CA ALA A 281 -5.84 -9.28 -24.67
C ALA A 281 -7.04 -10.04 -25.27
N TYR A 282 -8.27 -9.61 -24.96
CA TYR A 282 -9.48 -10.38 -25.28
C TYR A 282 -10.36 -9.78 -26.38
N ALA A 283 -10.00 -8.65 -26.98
CA ALA A 283 -10.83 -8.05 -28.03
C ALA A 283 -10.07 -7.41 -29.21
N THR A 284 -8.87 -6.86 -29.00
CA THR A 284 -8.20 -6.05 -30.05
C THR A 284 -6.82 -6.52 -30.48
N SER A 285 -6.13 -7.34 -29.69
CA SER A 285 -4.81 -7.87 -30.06
C SER A 285 -4.88 -8.72 -31.33
N GLU A 286 -3.91 -8.56 -32.23
CA GLU A 286 -3.84 -9.36 -33.47
C GLU A 286 -3.56 -10.85 -33.21
N THR A 287 -2.82 -11.16 -32.14
CA THR A 287 -2.43 -12.53 -31.78
C THR A 287 -3.39 -13.18 -30.80
N LEU A 288 -3.84 -12.43 -29.78
CA LEU A 288 -4.78 -12.95 -28.78
C LEU A 288 -6.23 -12.70 -29.16
N GLY A 289 -6.62 -11.44 -29.38
CA GLY A 289 -7.86 -10.96 -30.04
C GLY A 289 -9.23 -11.42 -29.55
N SER A 290 -9.33 -12.51 -28.80
CA SER A 290 -10.55 -13.10 -28.27
C SER A 290 -10.23 -14.11 -27.17
N PRO A 291 -11.15 -14.37 -26.21
CA PRO A 291 -10.97 -15.44 -25.24
C PRO A 291 -10.79 -16.82 -25.90
N GLY A 292 -11.41 -17.03 -27.08
CA GLY A 292 -11.32 -18.27 -27.82
C GLY A 292 -9.92 -18.55 -28.39
N ALA A 293 -9.24 -17.52 -28.92
CA ALA A 293 -7.89 -17.66 -29.43
C ALA A 293 -6.85 -17.78 -28.29
N VAL A 294 -7.04 -17.05 -27.18
CA VAL A 294 -6.25 -17.26 -25.96
C VAL A 294 -6.40 -18.71 -25.48
N TYR A 295 -7.62 -19.24 -25.42
CA TYR A 295 -7.88 -20.63 -25.06
C TYR A 295 -7.10 -21.61 -25.94
N ASP A 296 -7.14 -21.43 -27.26
CA ASP A 296 -6.47 -22.35 -28.20
C ASP A 296 -4.95 -22.33 -28.03
N LEU A 297 -4.37 -21.16 -27.75
CA LEU A 297 -2.95 -21.02 -27.44
C LEU A 297 -2.58 -21.67 -26.10
N LEU A 298 -3.43 -21.56 -25.08
CA LEU A 298 -3.20 -22.19 -23.78
C LEU A 298 -3.28 -23.72 -23.84
N VAL A 299 -4.15 -24.28 -24.67
CA VAL A 299 -4.18 -25.73 -24.92
C VAL A 299 -2.87 -26.18 -25.56
N LYS A 300 -2.41 -25.48 -26.61
CA LYS A 300 -1.09 -25.76 -27.22
C LYS A 300 0.06 -25.61 -26.24
N ALA A 301 0.02 -24.60 -25.37
CA ALA A 301 1.03 -24.39 -24.35
C ALA A 301 1.05 -25.55 -23.33
N ALA A 302 -0.12 -26.11 -22.97
CA ALA A 302 -0.21 -27.28 -22.11
C ALA A 302 0.33 -28.56 -22.78
N ASP A 303 0.16 -28.72 -24.10
CA ASP A 303 0.72 -29.85 -24.85
C ASP A 303 2.25 -29.80 -24.90
N LEU A 304 2.82 -28.59 -25.04
CA LEU A 304 4.28 -28.40 -25.04
C LEU A 304 4.88 -28.46 -23.64
N HIS A 305 4.19 -27.88 -22.66
CA HIS A 305 4.69 -27.69 -21.30
C HIS A 305 3.58 -27.99 -20.28
N PRO A 306 3.25 -29.28 -20.06
CA PRO A 306 2.21 -29.66 -19.12
C PRO A 306 2.60 -29.30 -17.69
N VAL A 307 1.63 -28.84 -16.90
CA VAL A 307 1.85 -28.47 -15.49
C VAL A 307 1.70 -29.68 -14.58
N GLU A 308 2.77 -30.06 -13.89
CA GLU A 308 2.73 -31.15 -12.93
C GLU A 308 1.73 -30.88 -11.79
N GLY A 309 0.90 -31.86 -11.46
CA GLY A 309 -0.12 -31.74 -10.42
C GLY A 309 -1.39 -31.01 -10.85
N ASN A 310 -1.46 -30.49 -12.07
CA ASN A 310 -2.72 -30.05 -12.69
C ASN A 310 -3.45 -31.23 -13.33
N LYS A 311 -4.79 -31.17 -13.38
CA LYS A 311 -5.59 -32.15 -14.13
C LYS A 311 -5.18 -32.15 -15.60
N ASP A 312 -4.68 -33.29 -16.05
CA ASP A 312 -4.18 -33.56 -17.41
C ASP A 312 -3.15 -32.51 -17.89
N GLY A 313 -2.37 -31.93 -16.97
CA GLY A 313 -1.37 -30.91 -17.28
C GLY A 313 -1.93 -29.54 -17.69
N SER A 314 -3.25 -29.36 -17.65
CA SER A 314 -3.92 -28.18 -18.23
C SER A 314 -3.72 -26.90 -17.40
N TYR A 315 -3.53 -25.76 -18.08
CA TYR A 315 -3.62 -24.42 -17.48
C TYR A 315 -5.06 -23.96 -17.22
N LEU A 316 -6.06 -24.71 -17.71
CA LEU A 316 -7.48 -24.33 -17.71
C LEU A 316 -8.30 -25.16 -16.71
N THR A 317 -7.71 -25.47 -15.55
CA THR A 317 -8.39 -26.22 -14.48
C THR A 317 -8.19 -25.57 -13.12
N MET A 318 -9.19 -25.70 -12.25
CA MET A 318 -9.05 -25.35 -10.83
C MET A 318 -8.30 -26.43 -10.04
N ARG A 319 -8.23 -27.68 -10.55
CA ARG A 319 -7.54 -28.79 -9.90
C ARG A 319 -6.04 -28.69 -10.14
N SER A 320 -5.39 -27.87 -9.32
CA SER A 320 -3.93 -27.69 -9.26
C SER A 320 -3.42 -27.99 -7.86
N LYS A 321 -2.51 -28.95 -7.70
CA LYS A 321 -1.91 -29.29 -6.41
C LYS A 321 -1.13 -28.12 -5.82
N GLU A 322 -0.16 -27.59 -6.58
CA GLU A 322 0.67 -26.48 -6.12
C GLU A 322 -0.12 -25.17 -6.00
N GLY A 323 -1.13 -24.95 -6.86
CA GLY A 323 -2.07 -23.85 -6.70
C GLY A 323 -2.85 -23.90 -5.38
N ALA A 324 -3.28 -25.09 -4.94
CA ALA A 324 -3.95 -25.28 -3.65
C ALA A 324 -2.99 -25.15 -2.46
N ILE A 325 -1.72 -25.55 -2.60
CA ILE A 325 -0.70 -25.31 -1.57
C ILE A 325 -0.45 -23.81 -1.42
N PHE A 326 -0.27 -23.10 -2.54
CA PHE A 326 -0.14 -21.65 -2.56
C PHE A 326 -1.35 -20.98 -1.93
N PHE A 327 -2.57 -21.44 -2.21
CA PHE A 327 -3.79 -20.92 -1.58
C PHE A 327 -3.72 -20.92 -0.05
N VAL A 328 -3.28 -22.04 0.55
CA VAL A 328 -3.15 -22.13 2.01
C VAL A 328 -2.08 -21.17 2.53
N ILE A 329 -0.91 -21.12 1.88
CA ILE A 329 0.17 -20.20 2.25
C ILE A 329 -0.32 -18.74 2.16
N ASN A 330 -0.98 -18.40 1.06
CA ASN A 330 -1.55 -17.08 0.78
C ASN A 330 -2.58 -16.68 1.83
N ILE A 331 -3.47 -17.59 2.22
CA ILE A 331 -4.44 -17.30 3.29
C ILE A 331 -3.72 -16.97 4.59
N VAL A 332 -2.80 -17.84 5.00
CA VAL A 332 -2.13 -17.69 6.29
C VAL A 332 -1.25 -16.45 6.33
N GLY A 333 -0.46 -16.22 5.29
CA GLY A 333 0.42 -15.07 5.16
C GLY A 333 -0.35 -13.76 5.22
N ASN A 334 -1.39 -13.64 4.40
CA ASN A 334 -2.14 -12.39 4.34
C ASN A 334 -2.90 -12.12 5.67
N PHE A 335 -3.35 -13.15 6.41
CA PHE A 335 -3.95 -12.95 7.74
C PHE A 335 -2.96 -12.24 8.67
N GLY A 336 -1.71 -12.71 8.68
CA GLY A 336 -0.61 -12.09 9.41
C GLY A 336 -0.41 -10.63 9.00
N THR A 337 -0.26 -10.38 7.72
CA THR A 337 0.06 -9.03 7.22
C THR A 337 -1.06 -8.02 7.36
N VAL A 338 -2.29 -8.44 7.65
CA VAL A 338 -3.45 -7.55 7.66
C VAL A 338 -3.91 -7.27 9.07
N PHE A 339 -3.94 -8.30 9.90
CA PHE A 339 -4.44 -8.20 11.26
C PHE A 339 -3.39 -7.63 12.22
N LEU A 340 -2.15 -7.51 11.77
CA LEU A 340 -1.03 -6.99 12.56
C LEU A 340 -0.41 -5.73 11.95
N ASP A 341 -0.88 -5.31 10.79
CA ASP A 341 -0.38 -4.10 10.12
C ASP A 341 -1.22 -2.89 10.54
N ASN A 342 -0.53 -1.96 11.20
CA ASN A 342 -1.12 -0.73 11.67
C ASN A 342 -1.66 0.16 10.54
N GLY A 343 -1.12 0.08 9.32
CA GLY A 343 -1.60 0.83 8.16
C GLY A 343 -3.08 0.59 7.85
N TYR A 344 -3.56 -0.65 8.01
CA TYR A 344 -4.99 -0.97 7.88
C TYR A 344 -5.81 -0.41 9.03
N TYR A 345 -5.29 -0.49 10.26
CA TYR A 345 -5.94 0.10 11.44
C TYR A 345 -6.05 1.62 11.33
N ASN A 346 -5.03 2.33 10.86
CA ASN A 346 -5.08 3.77 10.62
C ASN A 346 -6.21 4.16 9.66
N LYS A 347 -6.41 3.39 8.58
CA LYS A 347 -7.53 3.62 7.63
C LYS A 347 -8.89 3.29 8.25
N ALA A 348 -8.99 2.25 9.06
CA ALA A 348 -10.19 1.95 9.83
C ALA A 348 -10.56 3.09 10.80
N ILE A 349 -9.56 3.62 11.52
CA ILE A 349 -9.71 4.73 12.47
C ILE A 349 -10.14 6.00 11.73
N ALA A 350 -9.59 6.27 10.55
CA ALA A 350 -9.91 7.44 9.73
C ALA A 350 -11.31 7.44 9.10
N ALA A 351 -11.91 6.27 8.89
CA ALA A 351 -13.27 6.17 8.37
C ALA A 351 -14.27 6.79 9.35
N SER A 352 -15.39 7.34 8.86
CA SER A 352 -16.48 7.69 9.79
C SER A 352 -17.19 6.43 10.30
N PRO A 353 -17.76 6.43 11.51
CA PRO A 353 -18.40 5.25 12.13
C PRO A 353 -19.55 4.66 11.30
N VAL A 354 -20.38 5.51 10.71
CA VAL A 354 -21.51 5.10 9.85
C VAL A 354 -21.04 4.64 8.46
N HIS A 355 -19.91 5.17 7.98
CA HIS A 355 -19.38 4.91 6.64
C HIS A 355 -18.35 3.78 6.56
N ALA A 356 -17.85 3.30 7.71
CA ALA A 356 -16.83 2.25 7.76
C ALA A 356 -17.32 0.95 7.11
N LEU A 357 -18.39 0.33 7.61
CA LEU A 357 -18.89 -0.95 7.10
C LEU A 357 -19.19 -0.94 5.58
N PRO A 358 -20.02 -0.03 5.05
CA PRO A 358 -20.29 0.00 3.61
C PRO A 358 -19.04 0.27 2.79
N GLY A 359 -18.13 1.12 3.26
CA GLY A 359 -16.83 1.34 2.61
C GLY A 359 -15.97 0.08 2.53
N TYR A 360 -15.86 -0.68 3.62
CA TYR A 360 -15.09 -1.93 3.65
C TYR A 360 -15.69 -3.04 2.78
N ILE A 361 -17.03 -3.19 2.76
CA ILE A 361 -17.69 -4.18 1.87
C ILE A 361 -17.47 -3.79 0.40
N LEU A 362 -17.70 -2.52 0.07
CA LEU A 362 -17.49 -1.99 -1.28
C LEU A 362 -16.04 -2.20 -1.73
N GLY A 363 -15.10 -1.88 -0.85
CA GLY A 363 -13.67 -2.07 -1.09
C GLY A 363 -13.30 -3.54 -1.28
N GLY A 364 -13.73 -4.43 -0.38
CA GLY A 364 -13.41 -5.87 -0.46
C GLY A 364 -13.93 -6.55 -1.72
N LEU A 365 -15.18 -6.26 -2.12
CA LEU A 365 -15.76 -6.82 -3.34
C LEU A 365 -15.16 -6.24 -4.62
N SER A 366 -14.81 -4.95 -4.61
CA SER A 366 -14.12 -4.31 -5.75
C SER A 366 -12.68 -4.80 -5.87
N TRP A 367 -12.03 -5.07 -4.74
CA TRP A 367 -10.66 -5.54 -4.72
C TRP A 367 -10.53 -6.93 -5.35
N PHE A 368 -11.47 -7.85 -5.13
CA PHE A 368 -11.41 -9.21 -5.73
C PHE A 368 -11.17 -9.19 -7.26
N ALA A 369 -11.84 -8.29 -7.97
CA ALA A 369 -11.74 -8.19 -9.42
C ALA A 369 -10.34 -7.79 -9.90
N ILE A 370 -9.60 -7.03 -9.10
CA ILE A 370 -8.30 -6.47 -9.48
C ILE A 370 -7.25 -7.57 -9.71
N PRO A 371 -6.83 -8.36 -8.70
CA PRO A 371 -5.87 -9.43 -8.93
C PRO A 371 -6.48 -10.55 -9.77
N TRP A 372 -7.78 -10.87 -9.61
CA TRP A 372 -8.39 -11.96 -10.37
C TRP A 372 -8.33 -11.70 -11.89
N LEU A 373 -8.82 -10.54 -12.36
CA LEU A 373 -8.80 -10.24 -13.78
C LEU A 373 -7.38 -9.92 -14.27
N THR A 374 -6.59 -9.14 -13.53
CA THR A 374 -5.25 -8.76 -13.97
C THR A 374 -4.36 -9.97 -14.14
N ALA A 375 -4.32 -10.87 -13.14
CA ALA A 375 -3.50 -12.06 -13.21
C ALA A 375 -4.01 -13.06 -14.24
N THR A 376 -5.34 -13.25 -14.33
CA THR A 376 -5.92 -14.11 -15.38
C THR A 376 -5.57 -13.57 -16.77
N THR A 377 -5.60 -12.25 -16.96
CA THR A 377 -5.27 -11.64 -18.25
C THR A 377 -3.78 -11.75 -18.55
N MET A 378 -2.95 -11.17 -17.68
CA MET A 378 -1.52 -11.00 -17.97
C MET A 378 -0.73 -12.28 -17.80
N GLY A 379 -1.13 -13.17 -16.89
CA GLY A 379 -0.46 -14.44 -16.65
C GLY A 379 -0.75 -15.44 -17.77
N LEU A 380 -2.00 -15.50 -18.23
CA LEU A 380 -2.36 -16.32 -19.39
C LEU A 380 -1.84 -15.71 -20.70
N ALA A 381 -1.80 -14.37 -20.82
CA ALA A 381 -1.17 -13.72 -21.96
C ALA A 381 0.33 -14.04 -22.04
N ALA A 382 1.04 -14.09 -20.91
CA ALA A 382 2.43 -14.56 -20.88
C ALA A 382 2.55 -15.98 -21.46
N LEU A 383 1.76 -16.93 -20.93
CA LEU A 383 1.77 -18.32 -21.41
C LEU A 383 1.40 -18.45 -22.89
N ALA A 384 0.43 -17.68 -23.36
CA ALA A 384 -0.04 -17.72 -24.74
C ALA A 384 0.95 -17.07 -25.74
N LEU A 385 1.73 -16.09 -25.29
CA LEU A 385 2.65 -15.33 -26.13
C LEU A 385 4.11 -15.78 -26.00
N GLU A 386 4.48 -16.56 -24.99
CA GLU A 386 5.88 -16.94 -24.71
C GLU A 386 6.59 -17.60 -25.90
N SER A 387 5.88 -18.38 -26.71
CA SER A 387 6.42 -18.99 -27.92
C SER A 387 6.42 -18.07 -29.15
N SER A 388 6.08 -16.79 -28.99
CA SER A 388 6.04 -15.78 -30.05
C SER A 388 7.30 -14.92 -30.04
N PRO A 389 7.82 -14.51 -31.21
CA PRO A 389 8.92 -13.54 -31.31
C PRO A 389 8.65 -12.18 -30.65
N ALA A 390 7.38 -11.87 -30.35
CA ALA A 390 7.01 -10.67 -29.61
C ALA A 390 7.37 -10.75 -28.11
N PHE A 391 7.57 -11.95 -27.57
CA PHE A 391 7.85 -12.13 -26.15
C PHE A 391 9.33 -11.90 -25.85
N PRO A 392 9.69 -11.12 -24.81
CA PRO A 392 11.08 -10.69 -24.63
C PRO A 392 12.11 -11.81 -24.40
N THR A 393 11.70 -12.97 -23.87
CA THR A 393 12.62 -14.10 -23.62
C THR A 393 12.71 -15.07 -24.80
N TYR A 394 11.91 -14.90 -25.85
CA TYR A 394 11.87 -15.81 -27.00
C TYR A 394 13.27 -16.00 -27.63
N PRO A 395 13.68 -17.24 -27.99
CA PRO A 395 12.90 -18.48 -27.96
C PRO A 395 12.88 -19.22 -26.61
N ASP A 396 13.56 -18.68 -25.61
CA ASP A 396 13.67 -19.31 -24.31
C ASP A 396 12.43 -19.08 -23.45
N ARG A 397 12.08 -20.11 -22.68
CA ARG A 397 11.04 -20.02 -21.66
C ARG A 397 11.51 -19.09 -20.53
N MET A 398 10.57 -18.39 -19.92
CA MET A 398 10.80 -17.54 -18.77
C MET A 398 11.37 -18.36 -17.61
N SER A 399 12.48 -17.89 -17.03
CA SER A 399 13.14 -18.60 -15.94
C SER A 399 12.33 -18.52 -14.64
N ASP A 400 12.44 -19.54 -13.78
CA ASP A 400 11.78 -19.51 -12.46
C ASP A 400 12.24 -18.33 -11.58
N ALA A 401 13.46 -17.85 -11.80
CA ALA A 401 13.99 -16.67 -11.16
C ALA A 401 13.23 -15.40 -11.59
N ASP A 402 12.97 -15.25 -12.90
CA ASP A 402 12.21 -14.11 -13.43
C ASP A 402 10.74 -14.16 -12.98
N VAL A 403 10.14 -15.35 -12.90
CA VAL A 403 8.78 -15.52 -12.37
C VAL A 403 8.74 -15.09 -10.89
N SER A 404 9.72 -15.53 -10.10
CA SER A 404 9.82 -15.19 -8.66
C SER A 404 10.19 -13.73 -8.40
N ALA A 405 10.87 -13.08 -9.35
CA ALA A 405 11.13 -11.64 -9.34
C ALA A 405 9.89 -10.81 -9.70
N GLY A 406 8.81 -11.45 -10.15
CA GLY A 406 7.54 -10.80 -10.50
C GLY A 406 7.48 -10.27 -11.93
N LEU A 407 8.32 -10.78 -12.84
CA LEU A 407 8.45 -10.20 -14.19
C LEU A 407 7.36 -10.64 -15.19
N VAL A 408 6.46 -11.55 -14.82
CA VAL A 408 5.45 -12.11 -15.75
C VAL A 408 4.56 -11.00 -16.32
N LEU A 409 4.02 -10.13 -15.45
CA LEU A 409 3.15 -9.03 -15.89
C LEU A 409 3.90 -8.04 -16.80
N PRO A 410 5.09 -7.52 -16.42
CA PRO A 410 5.91 -6.70 -17.31
C PRO A 410 6.19 -7.30 -18.68
N LEU A 411 6.61 -8.57 -18.73
CA LEU A 411 6.98 -9.21 -19.99
C LEU A 411 5.76 -9.49 -20.87
N ALA A 412 4.64 -9.91 -20.29
CA ALA A 412 3.37 -10.04 -20.99
C ALA A 412 2.88 -8.70 -21.57
N ALA A 413 3.02 -7.61 -20.82
CA ALA A 413 2.62 -6.30 -21.31
C ALA A 413 3.49 -5.82 -22.48
N VAL A 414 4.80 -6.06 -22.42
CA VAL A 414 5.71 -5.77 -23.53
C VAL A 414 5.33 -6.60 -24.77
N ALA A 415 5.03 -7.89 -24.59
CA ALA A 415 4.62 -8.75 -25.69
C ALA A 415 3.28 -8.31 -26.32
N LEU A 416 2.35 -7.81 -25.49
CA LEU A 416 1.00 -7.44 -25.92
C LEU A 416 0.92 -6.05 -26.57
N LEU A 417 1.66 -5.07 -26.04
CA LEU A 417 1.52 -3.64 -26.38
C LEU A 417 2.86 -2.94 -26.66
N GLY A 418 3.96 -3.70 -26.75
CA GLY A 418 5.30 -3.16 -26.99
C GLY A 418 5.70 -2.11 -25.95
N LYS A 419 6.20 -0.96 -26.43
CA LYS A 419 6.62 0.16 -25.57
C LYS A 419 5.47 0.75 -24.75
N GLY A 420 4.24 0.72 -25.28
CA GLY A 420 3.05 1.17 -24.57
C GLY A 420 2.76 0.29 -23.35
N GLY A 421 2.90 -1.03 -23.51
CA GLY A 421 2.75 -2.00 -22.42
C GLY A 421 3.82 -1.88 -21.35
N ALA A 422 5.07 -1.61 -21.75
CA ALA A 422 6.16 -1.29 -20.81
C ALA A 422 5.83 -0.07 -19.96
N ALA A 423 5.37 1.03 -20.59
CA ALA A 423 5.02 2.26 -19.88
C ALA A 423 3.80 2.07 -18.96
N ALA A 424 2.77 1.36 -19.42
CA ALA A 424 1.59 1.04 -18.63
C ALA A 424 1.95 0.19 -17.40
N THR A 425 2.82 -0.80 -17.56
CA THR A 425 3.26 -1.64 -16.44
C THR A 425 4.14 -0.88 -15.46
N LEU A 426 5.06 -0.05 -15.96
CA LEU A 426 5.87 0.78 -15.08
C LEU A 426 4.98 1.71 -14.26
N LEU A 427 3.94 2.29 -14.87
CA LEU A 427 2.97 3.15 -14.20
C LEU A 427 2.16 2.36 -13.16
N ILE A 428 1.55 1.22 -13.50
CA ILE A 428 0.71 0.46 -12.57
C ILE A 428 1.51 -0.03 -11.36
N VAL A 429 2.75 -0.50 -11.58
CA VAL A 429 3.64 -0.95 -10.50
C VAL A 429 4.10 0.23 -9.67
N PHE A 430 4.44 1.37 -10.29
CA PHE A 430 4.80 2.57 -9.55
C PHE A 430 3.65 3.03 -8.64
N MET A 431 2.41 3.11 -9.14
CA MET A 431 1.22 3.46 -8.34
C MET A 431 0.99 2.49 -7.16
N ALA A 432 1.17 1.19 -7.41
CA ALA A 432 1.00 0.16 -6.39
C ALA A 432 2.10 0.24 -5.31
N VAL A 433 3.36 0.47 -5.70
CA VAL A 433 4.47 0.65 -4.75
C VAL A 433 4.30 1.94 -3.96
N THR A 434 4.00 3.07 -4.60
CA THR A 434 3.90 4.36 -3.91
C THR A 434 2.77 4.37 -2.89
N SER A 435 1.57 3.93 -3.28
CA SER A 435 0.40 3.84 -2.37
C SER A 435 0.71 3.02 -1.12
N ALA A 436 1.17 1.79 -1.33
CA ALA A 436 1.42 0.86 -0.22
C ALA A 436 2.58 1.37 0.65
N THR A 437 3.68 1.85 0.05
CA THR A 437 4.81 2.40 0.80
C THR A 437 4.40 3.61 1.65
N SER A 438 3.52 4.49 1.18
CA SER A 438 3.03 5.58 2.04
C SER A 438 2.20 5.09 3.22
N SER A 439 1.42 4.02 3.04
CA SER A 439 0.64 3.41 4.13
C SER A 439 1.59 2.83 5.19
N GLU A 440 2.64 2.11 4.76
CA GLU A 440 3.66 1.56 5.67
C GLU A 440 4.47 2.63 6.40
N LEU A 441 4.83 3.73 5.72
CA LEU A 441 5.55 4.84 6.34
C LEU A 441 4.72 5.48 7.46
N ILE A 442 3.41 5.68 7.25
CA ILE A 442 2.50 6.20 8.26
C ILE A 442 2.29 5.18 9.39
N ALA A 443 2.16 3.90 9.06
CA ALA A 443 1.99 2.82 10.03
C ALA A 443 3.17 2.78 11.02
N VAL A 444 4.39 2.69 10.50
CA VAL A 444 5.60 2.64 11.33
C VAL A 444 5.83 3.95 12.08
N SER A 445 5.57 5.09 11.43
CA SER A 445 5.68 6.38 12.09
C SER A 445 4.72 6.51 13.28
N SER A 446 3.47 6.10 13.12
CA SER A 446 2.48 6.15 14.21
C SER A 446 2.81 5.19 15.34
N ILE A 447 3.24 3.95 15.05
CA ILE A 447 3.74 3.00 16.08
C ILE A 447 4.90 3.64 16.85
N CYS A 448 5.92 4.11 16.15
CA CYS A 448 7.11 4.66 16.80
C CYS A 448 6.82 5.98 17.54
N THR A 449 5.83 6.77 17.10
CA THR A 449 5.48 8.06 17.72
C THR A 449 4.58 7.89 18.94
N TYR A 450 3.50 7.10 18.85
CA TYR A 450 2.50 6.96 19.91
C TYR A 450 2.82 5.80 20.86
N ASP A 451 3.20 4.64 20.33
CA ASP A 451 3.41 3.41 21.11
C ASP A 451 4.81 3.29 21.71
N LEU A 452 5.81 3.92 21.08
CA LEU A 452 7.16 3.99 21.61
C LEU A 452 7.46 5.35 22.22
N TYR A 453 7.55 6.40 21.40
CA TYR A 453 8.06 7.69 21.83
C TYR A 453 7.20 8.35 22.90
N ARG A 454 5.91 8.57 22.64
CA ARG A 454 4.99 9.15 23.64
C ARG A 454 4.82 8.21 24.84
N THR A 455 4.65 6.92 24.58
CA THR A 455 4.32 5.96 25.63
C THR A 455 5.45 5.67 26.63
N TYR A 456 6.70 5.49 26.16
CA TYR A 456 7.81 5.04 26.99
C TYR A 456 8.94 6.06 27.15
N PHE A 457 9.15 6.95 26.17
CA PHE A 457 10.28 7.89 26.21
C PHE A 457 9.89 9.28 26.70
N LYS A 458 8.76 9.83 26.24
CA LYS A 458 8.28 11.17 26.60
C LYS A 458 6.75 11.24 26.63
N PRO A 459 6.12 10.86 27.77
CA PRO A 459 4.67 10.92 27.98
C PRO A 459 4.03 12.29 27.73
N ASP A 460 4.73 13.35 28.14
CA ASP A 460 4.24 14.74 28.05
C ASP A 460 4.70 15.45 26.76
N ALA A 461 4.88 14.71 25.67
CA ALA A 461 5.25 15.29 24.38
C ALA A 461 4.08 16.07 23.76
N SER A 462 4.30 17.35 23.46
CA SER A 462 3.33 18.19 22.74
C SER A 462 3.11 17.74 21.30
N GLY A 463 1.95 18.10 20.71
CA GLY A 463 1.58 17.73 19.34
C GLY A 463 2.62 18.12 18.28
N LYS A 464 3.22 19.31 18.39
CA LYS A 464 4.32 19.76 17.50
C LYS A 464 5.52 18.80 17.53
N ARG A 465 5.89 18.33 18.73
CA ARG A 465 7.03 17.42 18.90
C ARG A 465 6.71 16.02 18.39
N LEU A 466 5.45 15.58 18.49
CA LEU A 466 4.99 14.33 17.90
C LEU A 466 5.05 14.36 16.36
N ILE A 467 4.62 15.45 15.72
CA ILE A 467 4.73 15.61 14.27
C ILE A 467 6.20 15.63 13.82
N TYR A 468 7.06 16.37 14.52
CA TYR A 468 8.49 16.40 14.22
C TYR A 468 9.12 15.00 14.32
N MET A 469 8.81 14.26 15.40
CA MET A 469 9.28 12.89 15.59
C MET A 469 8.77 11.97 14.48
N SER A 470 7.50 12.08 14.11
CA SER A 470 6.90 11.34 13.00
C SER A 470 7.67 11.56 11.68
N HIS A 471 8.00 12.81 11.33
CA HIS A 471 8.79 13.09 10.13
C HIS A 471 10.20 12.49 10.19
N CYS A 472 10.87 12.57 11.34
CA CYS A 472 12.18 11.92 11.54
C CYS A 472 12.10 10.40 11.35
N ILE A 473 11.05 9.76 11.88
CA ILE A 473 10.83 8.32 11.74
C ILE A 473 10.54 7.95 10.28
N VAL A 474 9.71 8.70 9.56
CA VAL A 474 9.42 8.45 8.14
C VAL A 474 10.71 8.43 7.31
N VAL A 475 11.58 9.43 7.47
CA VAL A 475 12.86 9.50 6.75
C VAL A 475 13.80 8.37 7.18
N GLY A 476 13.95 8.14 8.49
CA GLY A 476 14.81 7.09 9.02
C GLY A 476 14.38 5.70 8.57
N TYR A 477 13.08 5.43 8.59
CA TYR A 477 12.50 4.17 8.15
C TYR A 477 12.68 3.95 6.65
N ALA A 478 12.46 4.97 5.82
CA ALA A 478 12.69 4.88 4.37
C ALA A 478 14.15 4.53 4.02
N LEU A 479 15.11 5.13 4.73
CA LEU A 479 16.54 4.80 4.57
C LEU A 479 16.85 3.38 5.05
N PHE A 480 16.25 2.96 6.16
CA PHE A 480 16.40 1.61 6.70
C PHE A 480 15.87 0.54 5.72
N ILE A 481 14.64 0.67 5.23
CA ILE A 481 14.05 -0.31 4.30
C ILE A 481 14.77 -0.34 2.96
N ALA A 482 15.25 0.80 2.45
CA ALA A 482 16.05 0.85 1.22
C ALA A 482 17.38 0.11 1.42
N SER A 483 18.10 0.41 2.51
CA SER A 483 19.37 -0.24 2.83
C SER A 483 19.20 -1.75 3.05
N PHE A 484 18.15 -2.16 3.76
CA PHE A 484 17.90 -3.56 4.03
C PHE A 484 17.45 -4.33 2.77
N SER A 485 16.68 -3.69 1.89
CA SER A 485 16.33 -4.24 0.57
C SER A 485 17.56 -4.50 -0.30
N VAL A 486 18.57 -3.63 -0.26
CA VAL A 486 19.86 -3.88 -0.94
C VAL A 486 20.58 -5.10 -0.37
N GLY A 487 20.57 -5.28 0.96
CA GLY A 487 21.11 -6.48 1.60
C GLY A 487 20.42 -7.75 1.12
N LEU A 488 19.09 -7.74 1.05
CA LEU A 488 18.29 -8.87 0.56
C LEU A 488 18.51 -9.16 -0.93
N LEU A 489 18.67 -8.12 -1.75
CA LEU A 489 19.01 -8.25 -3.16
C LEU A 489 20.33 -9.02 -3.35
N TYR A 490 21.38 -8.65 -2.61
CA TYR A 490 22.67 -9.34 -2.67
C TYR A 490 22.65 -10.73 -2.03
N ALA A 491 21.71 -10.99 -1.10
CA ALA A 491 21.46 -12.31 -0.55
C ALA A 491 20.66 -13.23 -1.51
N GLY A 492 20.21 -12.73 -2.67
CA GLY A 492 19.42 -13.49 -3.63
C GLY A 492 17.97 -13.72 -3.21
N VAL A 493 17.44 -12.90 -2.29
CA VAL A 493 16.06 -13.01 -1.80
C VAL A 493 15.12 -12.25 -2.74
N SER A 494 14.17 -12.98 -3.33
CA SER A 494 13.17 -12.41 -4.23
C SER A 494 11.95 -11.88 -3.47
N MET A 495 11.14 -11.05 -4.13
CA MET A 495 9.83 -10.64 -3.62
C MET A 495 8.95 -11.86 -3.32
N GLY A 496 8.92 -12.86 -4.21
CA GLY A 496 8.14 -14.07 -4.01
C GLY A 496 8.55 -14.86 -2.76
N PHE A 497 9.85 -14.90 -2.43
CA PHE A 497 10.33 -15.53 -1.20
C PHE A 497 9.78 -14.81 0.04
N ILE A 498 9.90 -13.48 0.10
CA ILE A 498 9.43 -12.68 1.24
C ILE A 498 7.91 -12.83 1.40
N TYR A 499 7.19 -12.86 0.28
CA TYR A 499 5.75 -13.04 0.25
C TYR A 499 5.31 -14.37 0.89
N LEU A 500 5.99 -15.48 0.60
CA LEU A 500 5.67 -16.77 1.21
C LEU A 500 6.14 -16.87 2.68
N MET A 501 7.27 -16.24 3.00
CA MET A 501 7.87 -16.26 4.33
C MET A 501 7.03 -15.48 5.36
N MET A 502 6.30 -14.44 4.93
CA MET A 502 5.68 -13.49 5.85
C MET A 502 4.80 -14.17 6.91
N GLY A 503 3.97 -15.14 6.53
CA GLY A 503 3.11 -15.78 7.51
C GLY A 503 3.83 -16.70 8.49
N VAL A 504 4.99 -17.24 8.12
CA VAL A 504 5.86 -17.96 9.09
C VAL A 504 6.30 -17.01 10.21
N CYS A 505 6.61 -15.76 9.86
CA CYS A 505 7.15 -14.78 10.79
C CYS A 505 6.08 -14.09 11.66
N VAL A 506 4.87 -13.87 11.13
CA VAL A 506 3.90 -12.99 11.81
C VAL A 506 2.56 -13.64 12.14
N SER A 507 2.15 -14.73 11.48
CA SER A 507 0.75 -15.20 11.60
C SER A 507 0.38 -15.78 12.96
N SER A 508 1.35 -16.08 13.83
CA SER A 508 1.09 -16.54 15.21
C SER A 508 0.49 -15.48 16.13
N ALA A 509 0.62 -14.20 15.80
CA ALA A 509 0.00 -13.12 16.58
C ALA A 509 -1.44 -12.81 16.15
N VAL A 510 -1.91 -13.34 15.01
CA VAL A 510 -3.23 -13.00 14.43
C VAL A 510 -4.37 -13.35 15.37
N LEU A 511 -4.42 -14.60 15.85
CA LEU A 511 -5.51 -15.05 16.72
C LEU A 511 -5.48 -14.29 18.06
N PRO A 512 -4.34 -14.17 18.76
CA PRO A 512 -4.23 -13.32 19.95
C PRO A 512 -4.65 -11.85 19.72
N ALA A 513 -4.28 -11.23 18.60
CA ALA A 513 -4.73 -9.87 18.25
C ALA A 513 -6.25 -9.80 18.03
N THR A 514 -6.80 -10.74 17.27
CA THR A 514 -8.25 -10.81 16.97
C THR A 514 -9.07 -10.96 18.25
N LEU A 515 -8.64 -11.85 19.16
CA LEU A 515 -9.32 -12.11 20.43
C LEU A 515 -9.22 -10.91 21.40
N THR A 516 -8.19 -10.07 21.25
CA THR A 516 -8.05 -8.80 21.99
C THR A 516 -9.27 -7.90 21.78
N LEU A 517 -9.87 -7.90 20.59
CA LEU A 517 -11.02 -7.07 20.23
C LEU A 517 -12.35 -7.83 20.20
N THR A 518 -12.37 -9.14 20.44
CA THR A 518 -13.60 -9.94 20.23
C THR A 518 -14.02 -10.73 21.47
N TRP A 519 -13.07 -11.22 22.27
CA TRP A 519 -13.33 -12.09 23.41
C TRP A 519 -12.88 -11.48 24.73
N SER A 520 -13.78 -11.40 25.72
CA SER A 520 -13.48 -10.86 27.07
C SER A 520 -12.67 -11.82 27.95
N GLY A 521 -12.59 -13.10 27.59
CA GLY A 521 -11.96 -14.15 28.39
C GLY A 521 -10.44 -14.29 28.26
N GLN A 522 -9.85 -13.74 27.19
CA GLN A 522 -8.41 -13.83 26.96
C GLN A 522 -7.65 -13.04 28.04
N ASN A 523 -6.71 -13.70 28.71
CA ASN A 523 -5.86 -13.09 29.72
C ASN A 523 -4.54 -12.56 29.11
N LYS A 524 -3.80 -11.76 29.89
CA LYS A 524 -2.52 -11.15 29.46
C LYS A 524 -1.44 -12.17 29.08
N TRP A 525 -1.42 -13.35 29.69
CA TRP A 525 -0.41 -14.39 29.43
C TRP A 525 -0.67 -15.08 28.10
N ALA A 526 -1.92 -15.45 27.84
CA ALA A 526 -2.37 -15.98 26.56
C ALA A 526 -2.09 -14.98 25.42
N ALA A 527 -2.33 -13.69 25.64
CA ALA A 527 -2.03 -12.65 24.66
C ALA A 527 -0.53 -12.48 24.40
N SER A 528 0.31 -12.51 25.44
CA SER A 528 1.75 -12.19 25.33
C SER A 528 2.61 -13.37 24.91
N VAL A 529 2.33 -14.57 25.42
CA VAL A 529 3.20 -15.75 25.26
C VAL A 529 2.82 -16.56 24.03
N SER A 530 1.54 -16.64 23.68
CA SER A 530 1.07 -17.43 22.52
C SER A 530 1.73 -17.02 21.20
N PRO A 531 1.87 -15.72 20.85
CA PRO A 531 2.53 -15.33 19.60
C PRO A 531 3.98 -15.80 19.52
N ILE A 532 4.71 -15.71 20.63
CA ILE A 532 6.14 -16.06 20.71
C ILE A 532 6.31 -17.58 20.55
N LEU A 533 5.53 -18.37 21.30
CA LEU A 533 5.56 -19.83 21.18
C LEU A 533 5.16 -20.29 19.77
N GLY A 534 4.14 -19.66 19.19
CA GLY A 534 3.71 -19.98 17.83
C GLY A 534 4.78 -19.67 16.79
N LEU A 535 5.50 -18.55 16.93
CA LEU A 535 6.63 -18.21 16.06
C LEU A 535 7.78 -19.22 16.19
N ILE A 536 8.12 -19.63 17.41
CA ILE A 536 9.17 -20.64 17.64
C ILE A 536 8.80 -21.96 16.95
N VAL A 537 7.57 -22.43 17.12
CA VAL A 537 7.09 -23.66 16.48
C VAL A 537 7.11 -23.53 14.95
N ALA A 538 6.65 -22.39 14.42
CA ALA A 538 6.65 -22.13 12.98
C ALA A 538 8.06 -22.14 12.38
N LEU A 539 9.03 -21.45 13.01
CA LEU A 539 10.41 -21.40 12.55
C LEU A 539 11.10 -22.77 12.60
N ILE A 540 10.90 -23.52 13.70
CA ILE A 540 11.46 -24.88 13.82
C ILE A 540 10.90 -25.76 12.71
N ALA A 541 9.58 -25.77 12.53
CA ALA A 541 8.96 -26.65 11.55
C ALA A 541 9.29 -26.27 10.10
N TRP A 542 9.36 -24.97 9.78
CA TRP A 542 9.81 -24.47 8.49
C TRP A 542 11.23 -24.95 8.16
N LEU A 543 12.18 -24.69 9.06
CA LEU A 543 13.60 -25.01 8.83
C LEU A 543 13.88 -26.51 8.87
N VAL A 544 13.22 -27.26 9.76
CA VAL A 544 13.36 -28.73 9.81
C VAL A 544 12.79 -29.37 8.54
N THR A 545 11.65 -28.90 8.05
CA THR A 545 11.06 -29.41 6.80
C THR A 545 11.99 -29.11 5.62
N ALA A 546 12.49 -27.88 5.50
CA ALA A 546 13.49 -27.53 4.48
C ALA A 546 14.73 -28.43 4.54
N LYS A 547 15.29 -28.66 5.74
CA LYS A 547 16.45 -29.53 5.91
C LYS A 547 16.16 -30.99 5.53
N LYS A 548 14.97 -31.50 5.84
CA LYS A 548 14.57 -32.88 5.52
C LYS A 548 14.34 -33.10 4.04
N GLU A 549 13.72 -32.15 3.35
CA GLU A 549 13.39 -32.31 1.93
C GLU A 549 14.57 -32.06 1.01
N CYS A 550 15.34 -30.98 1.23
CA CYS A 550 16.43 -30.62 0.30
C CYS A 550 17.83 -30.95 0.82
N GLY A 551 17.99 -31.38 2.07
CA GLY A 551 19.30 -31.65 2.68
C GLY A 551 20.14 -30.40 3.01
N THR A 552 19.80 -29.22 2.51
CA THR A 552 20.53 -27.95 2.73
C THR A 552 19.60 -26.79 3.06
N LEU A 553 20.07 -25.84 3.88
CA LEU A 553 19.33 -24.61 4.22
C LEU A 553 19.85 -23.45 3.36
N ASN A 554 19.31 -23.30 2.17
CA ASN A 554 19.56 -22.16 1.27
C ASN A 554 18.24 -21.48 0.88
N VAL A 555 18.34 -20.32 0.21
CA VAL A 555 17.17 -19.51 -0.20
C VAL A 555 16.20 -20.32 -1.06
N ALA A 556 16.72 -21.10 -2.02
CA ALA A 556 15.90 -21.93 -2.91
C ALA A 556 15.08 -22.97 -2.13
N CYS A 557 15.71 -23.72 -1.21
CA CYS A 557 15.03 -24.75 -0.45
C CYS A 557 14.03 -24.17 0.55
N THR A 558 14.47 -23.20 1.37
CA THR A 558 13.61 -22.57 2.37
C THR A 558 12.43 -21.83 1.74
N GLY A 559 12.59 -21.36 0.49
CA GLY A 559 11.57 -20.69 -0.32
C GLY A 559 10.63 -21.61 -1.08
N SER A 560 10.83 -22.93 -1.03
CA SER A 560 9.95 -23.88 -1.71
C SER A 560 8.60 -24.00 -1.00
N ASN A 561 7.58 -24.45 -1.74
CA ASN A 561 6.19 -24.45 -1.27
C ASN A 561 5.98 -25.31 -0.02
N THR A 562 6.59 -26.48 0.10
CA THR A 562 6.30 -27.39 1.23
C THR A 562 6.84 -26.87 2.57
N PRO A 563 8.11 -26.44 2.71
CA PRO A 563 8.58 -25.81 3.94
C PRO A 563 7.76 -24.57 4.30
N MET A 564 7.45 -23.72 3.31
CA MET A 564 6.63 -22.52 3.53
C MET A 564 5.23 -22.89 4.01
N LEU A 565 4.59 -23.90 3.42
CA LEU A 565 3.27 -24.40 3.84
C LEU A 565 3.30 -24.82 5.31
N VAL A 566 4.25 -25.67 5.69
CA VAL A 566 4.34 -26.19 7.07
C VAL A 566 4.57 -25.06 8.07
N GLY A 567 5.51 -24.15 7.78
CA GLY A 567 5.80 -23.00 8.63
C GLY A 567 4.57 -22.10 8.81
N ASN A 568 3.92 -21.74 7.71
CA ASN A 568 2.73 -20.87 7.73
C ASN A 568 1.60 -21.53 8.52
N VAL A 569 1.22 -22.76 8.19
CA VAL A 569 0.12 -23.47 8.86
C VAL A 569 0.35 -23.56 10.37
N LEU A 570 1.57 -23.88 10.80
CA LEU A 570 1.89 -23.94 12.23
C LEU A 570 1.92 -22.57 12.89
N ALA A 571 2.33 -21.52 12.18
CA ALA A 571 2.23 -20.16 12.69
C ALA A 571 0.78 -19.79 13.03
N LEU A 572 -0.16 -19.99 12.10
CA LEU A 572 -1.56 -19.59 12.32
C LEU A 572 -2.34 -20.51 13.27
N LEU A 573 -2.07 -21.82 13.24
CA LEU A 573 -2.88 -22.79 14.00
C LEU A 573 -2.34 -23.04 15.41
N SER A 574 -1.05 -22.86 15.69
CA SER A 574 -0.51 -23.10 17.03
C SER A 574 -1.15 -22.24 18.14
N PRO A 575 -1.55 -20.97 17.92
CA PRO A 575 -2.30 -20.19 18.92
C PRO A 575 -3.67 -20.77 19.26
N LEU A 576 -4.29 -21.58 18.39
CA LEU A 576 -5.55 -22.28 18.71
C LEU A 576 -5.38 -23.27 19.88
N VAL A 577 -4.16 -23.75 20.09
CA VAL A 577 -3.80 -24.60 21.23
C VAL A 577 -3.28 -23.76 22.39
N PHE A 578 -2.34 -22.85 22.13
CA PHE A 578 -1.68 -22.08 23.19
C PHE A 578 -2.63 -21.12 23.90
N VAL A 579 -3.55 -20.45 23.20
CA VAL A 579 -4.48 -19.51 23.84
C VAL A 579 -5.40 -20.21 24.85
N PRO A 580 -6.12 -21.30 24.51
CA PRO A 580 -6.91 -22.03 25.50
C PRO A 580 -6.07 -22.58 26.65
N VAL A 581 -4.91 -23.19 26.38
CA VAL A 581 -4.04 -23.76 27.43
C VAL A 581 -3.59 -22.68 28.40
N LEU A 582 -3.07 -21.55 27.90
CA LEU A 582 -2.62 -20.43 28.74
C LEU A 582 -3.78 -19.75 29.47
N THR A 583 -4.98 -19.74 28.88
CA THR A 583 -6.18 -19.22 29.54
C THR A 583 -6.64 -20.12 30.68
N LEU A 584 -6.57 -21.45 30.50
CA LEU A 584 -6.92 -22.42 31.54
C LEU A 584 -5.90 -22.44 32.69
N VAL A 585 -4.60 -22.38 32.36
CA VAL A 585 -3.51 -22.43 33.35
C VAL A 585 -3.45 -21.14 34.19
N PHE A 586 -3.59 -19.97 33.56
CA PHE A 586 -3.43 -18.68 34.25
C PHE A 586 -4.77 -17.99 34.58
N GLY A 587 -5.90 -18.66 34.33
CA GLY A 587 -7.24 -18.17 34.64
C GLY A 587 -7.89 -17.34 33.53
N LEU A 588 -9.21 -17.45 33.43
CA LEU A 588 -10.01 -16.70 32.47
C LEU A 588 -10.23 -15.26 32.93
N ASP A 589 -10.00 -14.30 32.04
CA ASP A 589 -10.22 -12.88 32.32
C ASP A 589 -11.70 -12.50 32.17
N LYS A 590 -12.14 -11.40 32.79
CA LYS A 590 -13.50 -10.86 32.63
C LYS A 590 -13.43 -9.39 32.28
N TYR A 591 -12.81 -9.12 31.13
CA TYR A 591 -12.53 -7.76 30.70
C TYR A 591 -13.79 -6.97 30.34
N ASP A 592 -13.92 -5.75 30.89
CA ASP A 592 -15.13 -4.91 30.82
C ASP A 592 -15.05 -3.78 29.77
N TRP A 593 -13.96 -3.72 28.98
CA TRP A 593 -13.74 -2.76 27.88
C TRP A 593 -13.58 -1.29 28.29
N LYS A 594 -13.61 -0.95 29.59
CA LYS A 594 -13.57 0.46 30.02
C LYS A 594 -12.22 1.11 29.76
N SER A 595 -11.11 0.42 30.01
CA SER A 595 -9.78 1.01 29.82
C SER A 595 -9.49 1.36 28.36
N MET A 596 -10.05 0.61 27.39
CA MET A 596 -9.99 0.95 25.96
C MET A 596 -10.80 2.20 25.62
N MET A 597 -11.96 2.37 26.24
CA MET A 597 -12.80 3.56 26.05
C MET A 597 -12.10 4.82 26.59
N ASN A 598 -11.31 4.65 27.65
CA ASN A 598 -10.57 5.72 28.31
C ASN A 598 -9.27 6.12 27.58
N ILE A 599 -8.96 5.54 26.41
CA ILE A 599 -7.82 5.98 25.60
C ILE A 599 -8.02 7.47 25.26
N ARG A 600 -7.00 8.27 25.60
CA ARG A 600 -7.08 9.73 25.52
C ARG A 600 -7.00 10.19 24.06
N ARG A 601 -7.97 10.99 23.63
CA ARG A 601 -7.89 11.72 22.36
C ARG A 601 -6.67 12.66 22.40
N GLY A 602 -5.96 12.87 21.29
CA GLY A 602 -4.80 13.76 21.27
C GLY A 602 -5.19 15.17 21.73
N ASP A 603 -4.52 15.69 22.76
CA ASP A 603 -4.73 17.08 23.22
C ASP A 603 -4.05 18.03 22.21
N ASP A 604 -4.85 18.73 21.42
CA ASP A 604 -4.40 19.71 20.43
C ASP A 604 -4.55 21.17 20.92
N HIS A 605 -4.82 21.39 22.22
CA HIS A 605 -5.00 22.72 22.83
C HIS A 605 -3.81 23.66 22.56
N ASP A 606 -2.58 23.15 22.52
CA ASP A 606 -1.38 23.95 22.28
C ASP A 606 -1.25 24.44 20.82
N VAL A 607 -1.76 23.67 19.85
CA VAL A 607 -1.59 23.97 18.41
C VAL A 607 -2.62 25.00 17.93
N ALA A 608 -3.82 24.98 18.50
CA ALA A 608 -4.86 25.98 18.22
C ALA A 608 -4.48 27.37 18.77
N ASN A 609 -3.90 27.42 19.97
CA ASN A 609 -3.52 28.68 20.62
C ASN A 609 -2.40 29.45 19.89
N GLU A 610 -1.48 28.76 19.20
CA GLU A 610 -0.38 29.40 18.46
C GLU A 610 -0.72 29.76 17.02
N ALA A 611 -1.83 29.25 16.45
CA ALA A 611 -2.23 29.57 15.07
C ALA A 611 -2.92 30.94 14.94
N HIS A 612 -3.09 31.68 16.05
CA HIS A 612 -3.87 32.93 16.13
C HIS A 612 -5.25 32.82 15.45
N VAL A 613 -5.85 31.63 15.52
CA VAL A 613 -7.23 31.41 15.10
C VAL A 613 -8.06 31.50 16.36
N ASP A 614 -9.00 32.46 16.41
CA ASP A 614 -9.94 32.55 17.52
C ASP A 614 -10.64 31.20 17.68
N PHE A 615 -10.64 30.67 18.90
CA PHE A 615 -11.30 29.39 19.23
C PHE A 615 -12.79 29.41 18.86
N GLU A 616 -13.42 30.60 18.87
CA GLU A 616 -14.81 30.85 18.44
C GLU A 616 -15.01 30.84 16.91
N SER A 617 -13.93 30.95 16.12
CA SER A 617 -13.98 30.99 14.65
C SER A 617 -13.62 29.65 13.98
N LEU A 618 -13.08 28.71 14.76
CA LEU A 618 -13.08 27.30 14.40
C LEU A 618 -14.50 26.79 14.64
N PRO A 619 -15.08 25.95 13.77
CA PRO A 619 -16.25 25.19 14.19
C PRO A 619 -15.82 24.45 15.45
N GLU A 620 -16.36 24.86 16.61
CA GLU A 620 -16.10 24.21 17.90
C GLU A 620 -16.10 22.72 17.62
N GLY A 621 -14.99 22.05 17.90
CA GLY A 621 -14.86 20.63 17.62
C GLY A 621 -16.06 19.96 18.27
N HIS A 622 -17.01 19.50 17.45
CA HIS A 622 -18.32 19.05 17.87
C HIS A 622 -18.14 18.16 19.10
N VAL A 623 -18.52 18.68 20.27
CA VAL A 623 -18.50 17.89 21.50
C VAL A 623 -19.65 16.94 21.32
N GLU A 624 -19.32 15.71 20.94
CA GLU A 624 -20.29 14.66 20.68
C GLU A 624 -21.12 14.49 21.96
N SER A 625 -22.42 14.77 21.87
CA SER A 625 -23.29 14.66 23.03
C SER A 625 -23.40 13.19 23.46
N ALA A 626 -23.72 12.93 24.73
CA ALA A 626 -23.94 11.56 25.19
C ALA A 626 -25.00 10.83 24.34
N ALA A 627 -26.02 11.54 23.85
CA ALA A 627 -27.05 11.01 22.98
C ALA A 627 -26.52 10.63 21.58
N GLU A 628 -25.68 11.48 20.97
CA GLU A 628 -25.03 11.20 19.68
C GLU A 628 -24.09 9.99 19.79
N PHE A 629 -23.31 9.92 20.88
CA PHE A 629 -22.45 8.78 21.16
C PHE A 629 -23.25 7.48 21.31
N GLU A 630 -24.38 7.50 22.02
CA GLU A 630 -25.26 6.33 22.14
C GLU A 630 -25.88 5.92 20.79
N GLU A 631 -26.30 6.89 19.97
CA GLU A 631 -26.83 6.62 18.63
C GLU A 631 -25.76 6.02 17.72
N GLU A 632 -24.54 6.57 17.74
CA GLU A 632 -23.41 6.03 17.02
C GLU A 632 -23.09 4.59 17.46
N GLN A 633 -23.06 4.34 18.77
CA GLN A 633 -22.85 3.00 19.32
C GLN A 633 -23.96 2.04 18.89
N ALA A 634 -25.21 2.48 18.80
CA ALA A 634 -26.31 1.66 18.28
C ALA A 634 -26.11 1.32 16.80
N LYS A 635 -25.70 2.28 15.98
CA LYS A 635 -25.36 2.08 14.57
C LYS A 635 -24.19 1.09 14.42
N LEU A 636 -23.13 1.23 15.21
CA LEU A 636 -21.98 0.33 15.23
C LEU A 636 -22.34 -1.09 15.67
N ARG A 637 -23.23 -1.26 16.67
CA ARG A 637 -23.74 -2.58 17.07
C ARG A 637 -24.48 -3.28 15.92
N ARG A 638 -25.35 -2.55 15.22
CA ARG A 638 -26.07 -3.07 14.04
C ARG A 638 -25.09 -3.41 12.91
N ALA A 639 -24.16 -2.50 12.63
CA ALA A 639 -23.11 -2.70 11.63
C ALA A 639 -22.26 -3.94 11.94
N GLY A 640 -21.87 -4.14 13.21
CA GLY A 640 -21.11 -5.32 13.64
C GLY A 640 -21.85 -6.63 13.35
N LYS A 641 -23.17 -6.70 13.59
CA LYS A 641 -23.97 -7.89 13.26
C LYS A 641 -24.03 -8.15 11.77
N ILE A 642 -24.26 -7.11 10.95
CA ILE A 642 -24.30 -7.21 9.50
C ILE A 642 -22.93 -7.65 8.96
N SER A 643 -21.85 -7.02 9.43
CA SER A 643 -20.48 -7.33 9.03
C SER A 643 -20.13 -8.80 9.24
N ARG A 644 -20.43 -9.34 10.44
CA ARG A 644 -20.17 -10.75 10.75
C ARG A 644 -20.93 -11.70 9.83
N THR A 645 -22.24 -11.48 9.65
CA THR A 645 -23.07 -12.33 8.79
C THR A 645 -22.60 -12.27 7.34
N THR A 646 -22.40 -11.07 6.79
CA THR A 646 -21.91 -10.87 5.41
C THR A 646 -20.54 -11.54 5.21
N THR A 647 -19.65 -11.40 6.18
CA THR A 647 -18.31 -11.99 6.10
C THR A 647 -18.36 -13.52 6.09
N VAL A 648 -19.18 -14.15 6.93
CA VAL A 648 -19.34 -15.61 6.94
C VAL A 648 -19.88 -16.09 5.60
N ILE A 649 -20.92 -15.45 5.07
CA ILE A 649 -21.53 -15.81 3.77
C ILE A 649 -20.50 -15.70 2.64
N LEU A 650 -19.78 -14.57 2.56
CA LEU A 650 -18.78 -14.35 1.52
C LEU A 650 -17.58 -15.28 1.66
N THR A 651 -17.16 -15.61 2.89
CA THR A 651 -16.10 -16.60 3.15
C THR A 651 -16.49 -17.97 2.62
N LEU A 652 -17.70 -18.43 2.92
CA LEU A 652 -18.21 -19.70 2.40
C LEU A 652 -18.35 -19.67 0.88
N ALA A 653 -18.80 -18.55 0.32
CA ALA A 653 -18.94 -18.38 -1.13
C ALA A 653 -17.58 -18.47 -1.86
N PHE A 654 -16.60 -17.66 -1.45
CA PHE A 654 -15.32 -17.53 -2.14
C PHE A 654 -14.34 -18.69 -1.87
N LEU A 655 -14.35 -19.29 -0.68
CA LEU A 655 -13.39 -20.36 -0.34
C LEU A 655 -13.96 -21.77 -0.53
N VAL A 656 -15.28 -21.95 -0.46
CA VAL A 656 -15.90 -23.28 -0.48
C VAL A 656 -16.80 -23.45 -1.68
N LEU A 657 -17.91 -22.70 -1.75
CA LEU A 657 -18.99 -22.97 -2.72
C LEU A 657 -18.56 -22.78 -4.17
N TRP A 658 -17.72 -21.79 -4.46
CA TRP A 658 -17.26 -21.54 -5.83
C TRP A 658 -16.12 -22.48 -6.24
N PRO A 659 -14.94 -22.48 -5.58
CA PRO A 659 -13.80 -23.21 -6.13
C PRO A 659 -13.78 -24.70 -5.81
N MET A 660 -14.33 -25.15 -4.67
CA MET A 660 -14.19 -26.55 -4.24
C MET A 660 -14.93 -27.55 -5.14
N PRO A 661 -16.15 -27.27 -5.65
CA PRO A 661 -16.78 -28.13 -6.65
C PRO A 661 -15.96 -28.25 -7.94
N MET A 662 -15.36 -27.14 -8.39
CA MET A 662 -14.52 -27.11 -9.59
C MET A 662 -13.21 -27.89 -9.37
N TYR A 663 -12.61 -27.77 -8.19
CA TYR A 663 -11.43 -28.53 -7.78
C TYR A 663 -11.73 -30.04 -7.68
N GLY A 664 -12.80 -30.40 -6.96
CA GLY A 664 -13.19 -31.77 -6.68
C GLY A 664 -13.59 -32.55 -7.93
N SER A 665 -14.38 -31.93 -8.82
CA SER A 665 -14.77 -32.54 -10.11
C SER A 665 -13.60 -32.72 -11.08
N GLY A 666 -12.49 -32.00 -10.90
CA GLY A 666 -11.39 -32.00 -11.85
C GLY A 666 -11.81 -31.43 -13.21
N TYR A 667 -12.71 -30.45 -13.23
CA TYR A 667 -13.20 -29.86 -14.47
C TYR A 667 -12.08 -29.11 -15.20
N ILE A 668 -11.88 -29.44 -16.48
CA ILE A 668 -11.08 -28.66 -17.42
C ILE A 668 -12.05 -27.76 -18.17
N PHE A 669 -11.76 -26.46 -18.20
CA PHE A 669 -12.68 -25.47 -18.75
C PHE A 669 -12.89 -25.75 -20.22
N SER A 670 -14.15 -25.78 -20.66
CA SER A 670 -14.45 -25.69 -22.09
C SER A 670 -14.16 -24.28 -22.60
N LYS A 671 -13.93 -24.13 -23.91
CA LYS A 671 -13.77 -22.81 -24.54
C LYS A 671 -14.91 -21.84 -24.18
N ARG A 672 -16.16 -22.31 -24.20
CA ARG A 672 -17.33 -21.50 -23.82
C ARG A 672 -17.29 -21.08 -22.35
N PHE A 673 -16.92 -21.99 -21.45
CA PHE A 673 -16.78 -21.69 -20.03
C PHE A 673 -15.66 -20.68 -19.76
N PHE A 674 -14.51 -20.83 -20.42
CA PHE A 674 -13.40 -19.89 -20.33
C PHE A 674 -13.78 -18.49 -20.84
N THR A 675 -14.50 -18.39 -21.96
CA THR A 675 -15.05 -17.12 -22.43
C THR A 675 -15.95 -16.48 -21.39
N GLY A 676 -16.84 -17.26 -20.76
CA GLY A 676 -17.68 -16.79 -19.65
C GLY A 676 -16.88 -16.32 -18.44
N TRP A 677 -15.85 -17.08 -18.04
CA TRP A 677 -14.94 -16.75 -16.94
C TRP A 677 -14.29 -15.38 -17.11
N VAL A 678 -13.71 -15.13 -18.29
CA VAL A 678 -13.10 -13.85 -18.64
C VAL A 678 -14.14 -12.73 -18.70
N THR A 679 -15.31 -13.00 -19.28
CA THR A 679 -16.39 -12.00 -19.42
C THR A 679 -16.89 -11.53 -18.05
N VAL A 680 -17.09 -12.44 -17.10
CA VAL A 680 -17.46 -12.09 -15.71
C VAL A 680 -16.37 -11.24 -15.06
N GLY A 681 -15.10 -11.56 -15.27
CA GLY A 681 -13.98 -10.75 -14.79
C GLY A 681 -14.01 -9.32 -15.32
N ILE A 682 -14.23 -9.15 -16.64
CA ILE A 682 -14.33 -7.84 -17.28
C ILE A 682 -15.53 -7.05 -16.71
N ILE A 683 -16.70 -7.65 -16.62
CA ILE A 683 -17.88 -6.98 -16.04
C ILE A 683 -17.60 -6.52 -14.60
N TRP A 684 -16.98 -7.38 -13.79
CA TRP A 684 -16.68 -7.08 -12.40
C TRP A 684 -15.66 -5.92 -12.26
N ILE A 685 -14.63 -5.85 -13.12
CA ILE A 685 -13.68 -4.73 -13.05
C ILE A 685 -14.35 -3.40 -13.42
N PHE A 686 -15.31 -3.40 -14.37
CA PHE A 686 -16.10 -2.20 -14.68
C PHE A 686 -17.00 -1.80 -13.51
N CYS A 687 -17.65 -2.76 -12.84
CA CYS A 687 -18.39 -2.50 -11.60
C CYS A 687 -17.47 -1.91 -10.51
N SER A 688 -16.25 -2.43 -10.39
CA SER A 688 -15.23 -1.93 -9.44
C SER A 688 -14.81 -0.50 -9.79
N PHE A 689 -14.62 -0.18 -11.07
CA PHE A 689 -14.35 1.18 -11.54
C PHE A 689 -15.48 2.15 -11.19
N GLY A 690 -16.74 1.74 -11.36
CA GLY A 690 -17.89 2.53 -10.90
C GLY A 690 -17.89 2.73 -9.38
N ALA A 691 -17.66 1.65 -8.63
CA ALA A 691 -17.77 1.58 -7.17
C ALA A 691 -16.67 2.35 -6.41
N VAL A 692 -15.39 2.22 -6.80
CA VAL A 692 -14.28 2.83 -6.06
C VAL A 692 -13.48 3.86 -6.88
N GLY A 693 -13.75 3.94 -8.19
CA GLY A 693 -13.22 5.00 -9.05
C GLY A 693 -14.14 6.19 -9.15
N LEU A 694 -15.39 6.00 -9.60
CA LEU A 694 -16.32 7.10 -9.90
C LEU A 694 -17.19 7.53 -8.70
N PHE A 695 -17.67 6.58 -7.89
CA PHE A 695 -18.54 6.87 -6.75
C PHE A 695 -17.94 7.85 -5.72
N PRO A 696 -16.64 7.78 -5.35
CA PRO A 696 -16.05 8.76 -4.44
C PRO A 696 -16.12 10.20 -4.98
N VAL A 697 -15.97 10.39 -6.29
CA VAL A 697 -16.11 11.70 -6.95
C VAL A 697 -17.55 12.19 -6.86
N TYR A 698 -18.51 11.30 -7.09
CA TYR A 698 -19.93 11.62 -6.95
C TYR A 698 -20.32 11.98 -5.51
N GLU A 699 -19.81 11.24 -4.51
CA GLU A 699 -20.04 11.48 -3.08
C GLU A 699 -19.39 12.80 -2.61
N GLY A 700 -18.22 13.13 -3.16
CA GLY A 700 -17.46 14.36 -2.87
C GLY A 700 -17.85 15.59 -3.71
N ARG A 701 -18.81 15.49 -4.64
CA ARG A 701 -19.08 16.52 -5.66
C ARG A 701 -19.34 17.92 -5.12
N LYS A 702 -20.05 18.04 -3.99
CA LYS A 702 -20.35 19.35 -3.38
C LYS A 702 -19.08 20.01 -2.85
N THR A 703 -18.22 19.24 -2.21
CA THR A 703 -16.92 19.71 -1.73
C THR A 703 -16.02 20.10 -2.89
N LEU A 704 -15.95 19.26 -3.95
CA LEU A 704 -15.18 19.57 -5.15
C LEU A 704 -15.64 20.86 -5.82
N LEU A 705 -16.95 21.04 -6.04
CA LEU A 705 -17.50 22.27 -6.62
C LEU A 705 -17.18 23.51 -5.77
N ARG A 706 -17.25 23.39 -4.44
CA ARG A 706 -16.88 24.46 -3.52
C ARG A 706 -15.40 24.81 -3.64
N THR A 707 -14.51 23.80 -3.64
CA THR A 707 -13.06 24.02 -3.82
C THR A 707 -12.76 24.66 -5.17
N PHE A 708 -13.40 24.22 -6.26
CA PHE A 708 -13.26 24.85 -7.58
C PHE A 708 -13.75 26.29 -7.59
N LYS A 709 -14.88 26.59 -6.94
CA LYS A 709 -15.39 27.96 -6.79
C LYS A 709 -14.38 28.84 -6.05
N TYR A 710 -13.78 28.34 -4.96
CA TYR A 710 -12.77 29.09 -4.22
C TYR A 710 -11.48 29.30 -5.01
N ILE A 711 -11.01 28.28 -5.73
CA ILE A 711 -9.87 28.44 -6.65
C ILE A 711 -10.19 29.49 -7.72
N TYR A 712 -11.37 29.45 -8.33
CA TYR A 712 -11.79 30.42 -9.32
C TYR A 712 -11.87 31.84 -8.74
N MET A 713 -12.40 31.99 -7.53
CA MET A 713 -12.42 33.28 -6.82
C MET A 713 -11.01 33.77 -6.51
N ASP A 714 -10.07 32.89 -6.16
CA ASP A 714 -8.67 33.25 -5.87
C ASP A 714 -7.94 33.69 -7.14
N VAL A 715 -8.09 32.93 -8.23
CA VAL A 715 -7.53 33.27 -9.55
C VAL A 715 -8.12 34.55 -10.12
N THR A 716 -9.38 34.86 -9.83
CA THR A 716 -10.04 36.11 -10.28
C THR A 716 -9.84 37.30 -9.32
N GLY A 717 -9.05 37.15 -8.26
CA GLY A 717 -8.78 38.21 -7.28
C GLY A 717 -9.97 38.58 -6.38
N LYS A 718 -11.02 37.74 -6.37
CA LYS A 718 -12.27 37.94 -5.60
C LYS A 718 -12.30 37.14 -4.29
N TRP A 719 -11.23 36.42 -3.97
CA TRP A 719 -11.14 35.61 -2.76
C TRP A 719 -10.61 36.43 -1.59
N SER A 720 -11.28 36.33 -0.44
CA SER A 720 -10.71 36.72 0.85
C SER A 720 -10.94 35.60 1.88
N PRO A 721 -10.06 35.45 2.89
CA PRO A 721 -10.25 34.51 3.99
C PRO A 721 -11.60 34.69 4.71
N ASN A 722 -12.09 35.93 4.83
CA ASN A 722 -13.37 36.26 5.47
C ASN A 722 -14.59 35.81 4.63
N THR A 723 -14.47 35.79 3.30
CA THR A 723 -15.52 35.30 2.38
C THR A 723 -15.73 33.79 2.49
N ALA A 724 -14.69 33.04 2.90
CA ALA A 724 -14.79 31.61 3.16
C ALA A 724 -15.57 31.30 4.46
N MET A 725 -15.38 32.08 5.52
CA MET A 725 -16.16 31.93 6.77
C MET A 725 -17.65 32.25 6.56
N LEU A 726 -17.98 33.37 5.91
CA LEU A 726 -19.37 33.79 5.65
C LEU A 726 -20.21 32.75 4.88
N HIS A 727 -19.62 32.10 3.86
CA HIS A 727 -20.30 31.04 3.11
C HIS A 727 -20.32 29.67 3.82
N THR A 728 -19.50 29.47 4.85
CA THR A 728 -19.54 28.25 5.66
C THR A 728 -20.71 28.30 6.64
N HIS A 729 -21.00 29.48 7.21
CA HIS A 729 -22.15 29.71 8.10
C HIS A 729 -23.52 29.57 7.41
N GLU A 730 -23.70 30.13 6.20
CA GLU A 730 -24.98 30.07 5.45
C GLU A 730 -25.48 28.65 5.13
N VAL A 731 -24.58 27.65 5.09
CA VAL A 731 -24.94 26.27 4.70
C VAL A 731 -25.23 25.39 5.91
N THR A 732 -24.61 25.66 7.07
CA THR A 732 -24.92 24.96 8.33
C THR A 732 -26.37 25.20 8.76
N GLU A 733 -26.87 26.44 8.64
CA GLU A 733 -28.30 26.75 8.89
C GLU A 733 -29.25 26.10 7.87
N GLY A 734 -28.78 25.82 6.65
CA GLY A 734 -29.57 25.18 5.60
C GLY A 734 -29.68 23.64 5.71
N GLN A 735 -28.91 23.00 6.61
CA GLN A 735 -28.93 21.53 6.79
C GLN A 735 -29.81 21.05 7.95
N ASP A 736 -30.18 21.93 8.89
CA ASP A 736 -31.08 21.64 10.03
C ASP A 736 -32.49 22.23 9.85
N GLY A 737 -32.95 22.35 8.60
CA GLY A 737 -34.29 22.83 8.25
C GLY A 737 -35.41 21.80 8.42
N LYS A 738 -35.64 21.29 9.64
CA LYS A 738 -36.96 20.81 10.08
C LYS A 738 -37.29 21.40 11.45
N ALA A 739 -37.75 22.65 11.41
CA ALA A 739 -38.31 23.33 12.57
C ALA A 739 -39.53 22.55 13.11
N THR A 740 -39.49 22.22 14.39
CA THR A 740 -40.68 21.88 15.19
C THR A 740 -40.93 23.07 16.11
N PRO A 741 -42.15 23.63 16.21
CA PRO A 741 -42.38 24.91 16.85
C PRO A 741 -42.52 24.76 18.38
N GLY A 742 -41.82 25.60 19.14
CA GLY A 742 -42.13 25.82 20.55
C GLY A 742 -40.94 26.26 21.39
N CYS A 743 -40.75 27.56 21.56
CA CYS A 743 -41.04 28.28 22.81
C CYS A 743 -40.53 29.71 22.65
N VAL A 744 -41.45 30.67 22.58
CA VAL A 744 -41.15 32.10 22.60
C VAL A 744 -41.02 32.51 24.06
N THR A 745 -39.95 33.24 24.41
CA THR A 745 -39.88 34.02 25.66
C THR A 745 -39.28 35.39 25.32
N PRO A 746 -39.78 36.50 25.91
CA PRO A 746 -39.84 37.79 25.24
C PRO A 746 -38.61 38.67 25.43
N ALA A 747 -38.49 39.62 24.50
CA ALA A 747 -37.50 40.68 24.47
C ALA A 747 -37.54 41.58 25.72
N GLU A 748 -36.39 41.77 26.36
CA GLU A 748 -36.18 42.86 27.31
C GLU A 748 -35.97 44.18 26.55
N LYS A 749 -36.78 45.17 26.94
CA LYS A 749 -36.75 46.56 26.46
C LYS A 749 -35.54 47.28 27.06
N GLY A 750 -34.96 48.17 26.25
CA GLY A 750 -33.80 48.99 26.60
C GLY A 750 -34.04 49.93 27.79
N GLY A 751 -32.98 50.06 28.61
CA GLY A 751 -32.83 51.09 29.62
C GLY A 751 -32.11 52.30 29.04
N ALA A 752 -32.77 53.45 29.09
CA ALA A 752 -32.26 54.76 28.73
C ALA A 752 -31.31 55.30 29.81
N LYS A 753 -30.37 56.15 29.38
CA LYS A 753 -29.54 57.02 30.20
C LYS A 753 -30.41 58.04 30.95
N GLU A 754 -30.09 58.30 32.22
CA GLU A 754 -30.27 59.62 32.82
C GLU A 754 -29.21 59.85 33.89
N ASP A 755 -28.42 60.90 33.68
CA ASP A 755 -27.49 61.50 34.64
C ASP A 755 -28.26 62.37 35.65
N ILE A 756 -27.54 62.70 36.73
CA ILE A 756 -27.56 63.96 37.51
C ILE A 756 -28.00 63.84 38.99
N SER A 757 -27.02 64.23 39.80
CA SER A 757 -26.99 64.66 41.21
C SER A 757 -28.28 65.16 41.88
N GLY A 758 -28.36 64.90 43.19
CA GLY A 758 -29.24 65.59 44.14
C GLY A 758 -29.55 64.73 45.34
#